data_AF-A0A9P5NTA3-F1
#
_entry.id   AF-A0A9P5NTA3-F1
#
_cell.length_a   1.000
_cell.length_b   1.000
_cell.length_c   1.000
_cell.angle_alpha   90.00
_cell.angle_beta   90.00
_cell.angle_gamma   90.00
#
_symmetry.space_group_name_H-M   'P 1'
#
loop_
_entity.id
_entity.type
_entity.pdbx_description
1 polymer ?
#
loop_
_entity_poly.entity_id
_entity_poly.type
_entity_poly.pdbx_seq_one_letter_code
_entity_poly.pdbx_strand_id
1 'polypeptide(L)'
;MPPRSYPRLLPLQVGRIFDSTPPSPETTALRSPVPHLLQSNEPPSENERLRIEGVLEDVQEEAALLYTQFEHDSESSANSTIHATLEGMVSFTYTHESVLSALRILPDEILLEIFLSCLPCLDLEPWHCRTWKDIPSFRLSQVCRRWRVLAINTPALWSVMGNIIINEKTAKKGRNSYSNFIEELLRRSRNAGLWIYMTFPNKDYGSGEHPVIDILIKNEAQWVAFGISSGPEALKSISEPRRVVFPIRPHLSLLRLRKLTLDIHKFTEPAISIVGFAKAPALTEVNVSQVPPGLLLLPFKRLLMYGESDPRQEYPLASVGSIIVQILKRSQNLVKLLTFCLHFISEQEPTGKDLVLKNLKILILEPNFICYGIERAKSLLVLPVLEELRVKGQHHNLTPLVISLVRRSVPPNITSSLQKLHLRHFAFYRGDLLRLLKLTPNLKELIMDFPPESDLRQIYVAFKDARDNQCSRELVPRLQILVLHVSLDILVAKRHLISNLARVMVWKIGTSKIIKDGQKDTSVQHFRLVLPGSKSVWEAQTLLNQWNDKTSWSARPLINPMIPLCERLNEVLTELKDEATTKWKWLFNPKFPHSLDKLIRDIEGVRLDTSQALNNLYVSRLHLSLSDLSNLREGYIPQDNKYKFRIRTASILKIWDSAILADLQVRNIQWALKGYRSLIYLNKDDELHTSSYITDSIYFGLQDDYSDHFMWPDPVNMNEFSC
;
A
#
# COMPACT_ATOMS: atom_id res chain seq x y z
N MET A 1 -13.06 32.92 25.68
CA MET A 1 -14.21 33.37 24.88
C MET A 1 -14.48 32.30 23.81
N PRO A 2 -15.72 31.84 23.63
CA PRO A 2 -16.01 30.83 22.62
C PRO A 2 -15.90 31.44 21.21
N PRO A 3 -15.48 30.67 20.18
CA PRO A 3 -15.49 31.16 18.81
C PRO A 3 -16.94 31.30 18.35
N ARG A 4 -17.32 32.49 17.90
CA ARG A 4 -18.62 32.75 17.28
C ARG A 4 -18.69 31.96 15.97
N SER A 5 -19.64 31.03 15.90
CA SER A 5 -19.97 30.25 14.72
C SER A 5 -20.84 31.09 13.77
N TYR A 6 -20.26 31.58 12.68
CA TYR A 6 -21.03 32.07 11.52
C TYR A 6 -21.27 30.91 10.53
N PRO A 7 -22.41 30.90 9.81
CA PRO A 7 -22.70 29.88 8.81
C PRO A 7 -21.70 29.99 7.65
N ARG A 8 -20.92 28.94 7.40
CA ARG A 8 -20.04 28.83 6.23
C ARG A 8 -20.91 28.75 4.97
N LEU A 9 -20.86 29.78 4.13
CA LEU A 9 -21.39 29.73 2.77
C LEU A 9 -20.67 28.62 1.98
N LEU A 10 -21.45 27.77 1.31
CA LEU A 10 -20.96 26.67 0.46
C LEU A 10 -20.16 27.22 -0.75
N PRO A 11 -19.07 26.57 -1.17
CA PRO A 11 -18.28 27.07 -2.30
C PRO A 11 -19.01 26.80 -3.62
N LEU A 12 -19.38 27.89 -4.32
CA LEU A 12 -19.77 27.85 -5.73
C LEU A 12 -18.53 27.62 -6.60
N GLN A 13 -18.62 26.68 -7.55
CA GLN A 13 -17.53 26.28 -8.44
C GLN A 13 -17.16 27.41 -9.41
N VAL A 14 -15.96 28.01 -9.25
CA VAL A 14 -15.43 29.02 -10.18
C VAL A 14 -14.67 28.35 -11.31
N GLY A 15 -15.15 28.52 -12.54
CA GLY A 15 -14.45 28.15 -13.77
C GLY A 15 -14.53 29.26 -14.82
N ARG A 16 -13.35 29.72 -15.26
CA ARG A 16 -13.00 30.55 -16.45
C ARG A 16 -12.83 32.08 -16.29
N ILE A 17 -11.54 32.46 -16.22
CA ILE A 17 -10.75 33.40 -17.05
C ILE A 17 -11.47 34.54 -17.79
N PHE A 18 -11.10 35.76 -17.39
CA PHE A 18 -10.90 37.04 -18.12
C PHE A 18 -11.62 37.26 -19.45
N ASP A 19 -12.59 38.19 -19.43
CA ASP A 19 -12.83 39.13 -20.52
C ASP A 19 -12.92 40.55 -19.96
N SER A 20 -12.08 41.43 -20.48
CA SER A 20 -11.92 42.82 -20.05
C SER A 20 -12.96 43.72 -20.72
N THR A 21 -13.95 44.18 -19.96
CA THR A 21 -14.71 45.42 -20.24
C THR A 21 -14.83 46.23 -18.95
N PRO A 22 -14.66 47.56 -18.98
CA PRO A 22 -14.65 48.37 -17.77
C PRO A 22 -16.09 48.62 -17.27
N PRO A 23 -16.40 48.42 -15.97
CA PRO A 23 -17.68 48.81 -15.42
C PRO A 23 -17.71 50.33 -15.14
N SER A 24 -18.89 50.91 -15.33
CA SER A 24 -19.26 52.28 -14.96
C SER A 24 -19.21 52.51 -13.43
N PRO A 25 -19.13 53.77 -12.97
CA PRO A 25 -18.45 54.11 -11.74
C PRO A 25 -19.44 54.26 -10.58
N GLU A 26 -19.76 53.18 -9.86
CA GLU A 26 -20.42 53.30 -8.54
C GLU A 26 -20.43 51.99 -7.71
N THR A 27 -19.42 51.13 -7.88
CA THR A 27 -19.17 49.99 -6.98
C THR A 27 -17.74 50.09 -6.47
N THR A 28 -17.56 50.11 -5.15
CA THR A 28 -16.26 50.11 -4.46
C THR A 28 -15.41 48.93 -4.95
N ALA A 29 -14.52 49.18 -5.91
CA ALA A 29 -13.65 48.15 -6.44
C ALA A 29 -12.82 47.54 -5.31
N LEU A 30 -13.06 46.26 -4.99
CA LEU A 30 -12.30 45.50 -3.99
C LEU A 30 -10.81 45.54 -4.34
N ARG A 31 -10.04 46.34 -3.62
CA ARG A 31 -8.58 46.45 -3.79
C ARG A 31 -7.89 45.62 -2.73
N SER A 32 -6.97 44.75 -3.18
CA SER A 32 -6.15 43.96 -2.25
C SER A 32 -5.32 44.89 -1.35
N PRO A 33 -5.29 44.68 -0.01
CA PRO A 33 -4.40 45.39 0.89
C PRO A 33 -2.93 44.97 0.72
N VAL A 34 -2.67 43.83 0.08
CA VAL A 34 -1.34 43.21 -0.07
C VAL A 34 -1.10 42.68 -1.50
N PRO A 35 -1.19 43.53 -2.54
CA PRO A 35 -1.13 43.08 -3.94
C PRO A 35 0.18 42.36 -4.29
N HIS A 36 1.27 42.69 -3.59
CA HIS A 36 2.57 42.04 -3.77
C HIS A 36 2.60 40.59 -3.22
N LEU A 37 1.84 40.27 -2.16
CA LEU A 37 1.75 38.91 -1.60
C LEU A 37 0.85 37.98 -2.42
N LEU A 38 -0.01 38.53 -3.29
CA LEU A 38 -0.79 37.75 -4.24
C LEU A 38 0.07 37.21 -5.39
N GLN A 39 1.18 37.89 -5.68
CA GLN A 39 2.14 37.50 -6.71
C GLN A 39 3.34 36.73 -6.15
N SER A 40 3.37 36.52 -4.84
CA SER A 40 4.48 35.91 -4.11
C SER A 40 3.99 34.80 -3.17
N ASN A 41 4.91 33.93 -2.75
CA ASN A 41 4.68 32.95 -1.69
C ASN A 41 5.39 33.36 -0.39
N GLU A 42 5.70 34.64 -0.25
CA GLU A 42 6.27 35.20 0.98
C GLU A 42 5.22 35.22 2.11
N PRO A 43 5.65 34.98 3.36
CA PRO A 43 4.77 35.10 4.51
C PRO A 43 4.32 36.55 4.69
N PRO A 44 3.05 36.81 5.05
CA PRO A 44 2.65 38.13 5.48
C PRO A 44 3.35 38.48 6.80
N SER A 45 3.75 39.75 6.96
CA SER A 45 4.12 40.28 8.27
C SER A 45 2.91 40.31 9.21
N GLU A 46 3.14 40.43 10.52
CA GLU A 46 2.04 40.51 11.50
C GLU A 46 1.09 41.69 11.23
N ASN A 47 1.64 42.83 10.81
CA ASN A 47 0.84 44.00 10.43
C ASN A 47 0.02 43.77 9.15
N GLU A 48 0.59 43.10 8.15
CA GLU A 48 -0.13 42.76 6.91
C GLU A 48 -1.21 41.72 7.16
N ARG A 49 -0.93 40.75 8.04
CA ARG A 49 -1.90 39.77 8.47
C ARG A 49 -3.12 40.42 9.12
N LEU A 50 -2.91 41.32 10.08
CA LEU A 50 -4.00 42.06 10.73
C LEU A 50 -4.84 42.86 9.72
N ARG A 51 -4.19 43.46 8.70
CA ARG A 51 -4.89 44.17 7.63
C ARG A 51 -5.71 43.24 6.75
N ILE A 52 -5.20 42.05 6.43
CA ILE A 52 -5.92 41.05 5.64
C ILE A 52 -7.12 40.55 6.44
N GLU A 53 -6.92 40.19 7.71
CA GLU A 53 -7.99 39.71 8.61
C GLU A 53 -9.11 40.76 8.72
N GLY A 54 -8.78 42.04 8.95
CA GLY A 54 -9.79 43.11 9.01
C GLY A 54 -10.57 43.30 7.70
N VAL A 55 -9.90 43.31 6.55
CA VAL A 55 -10.59 43.44 5.24
C VAL A 55 -11.45 42.21 4.93
N LEU A 56 -11.05 41.02 5.38
CA LEU A 56 -11.86 39.81 5.22
C LEU A 56 -13.12 39.86 6.08
N GLU A 57 -13.04 40.39 7.30
CA GLU A 57 -14.23 40.61 8.15
C GLU A 57 -15.20 41.59 7.48
N ASP A 58 -14.70 42.74 6.99
CA ASP A 58 -15.52 43.75 6.31
C ASP A 58 -16.23 43.16 5.06
N VAL A 59 -15.51 42.41 4.22
CA VAL A 59 -16.04 41.78 3.00
C VAL A 59 -17.06 40.68 3.32
N GLN A 60 -16.84 39.92 4.39
CA GLN A 60 -17.80 38.89 4.83
C GLN A 60 -19.09 39.49 5.37
N GLU A 61 -19.02 40.60 6.11
CA GLU A 61 -20.21 41.33 6.58
C GLU A 61 -21.00 41.92 5.40
N GLU A 62 -20.31 42.54 4.44
CA GLU A 62 -20.95 43.10 3.23
C GLU A 62 -21.59 42.00 2.36
N ALA A 63 -20.90 40.86 2.18
CA ALA A 63 -21.44 39.71 1.46
C ALA A 63 -22.69 39.16 2.16
N ALA A 64 -22.70 39.05 3.49
CA ALA A 64 -23.86 38.57 4.25
C ALA A 64 -25.08 39.47 4.06
N LEU A 65 -24.90 40.80 4.07
CA LEU A 65 -25.98 41.75 3.81
C LEU A 65 -26.54 41.59 2.39
N LEU A 66 -25.67 41.46 1.37
CA LEU A 66 -26.08 41.24 -0.02
C LEU A 66 -26.80 39.89 -0.23
N TYR A 67 -26.38 38.83 0.46
CA TYR A 67 -27.07 37.54 0.45
C TYR A 67 -28.50 37.65 1.01
N THR A 68 -28.71 38.40 2.09
CA THR A 68 -30.06 38.60 2.66
C THR A 68 -30.97 39.44 1.75
N GLN A 69 -30.40 40.39 0.99
CA GLN A 69 -31.14 41.15 -0.01
C GLN A 69 -31.52 40.28 -1.22
N PHE A 70 -30.62 39.38 -1.63
CA PHE A 70 -30.86 38.43 -2.72
C PHE A 70 -31.98 37.43 -2.41
N GLU A 71 -32.12 36.96 -1.17
CA GLU A 71 -33.22 36.04 -0.79
C GLU A 71 -34.60 36.73 -0.81
N HIS A 72 -34.66 38.05 -0.70
CA HIS A 72 -35.92 38.81 -0.65
C HIS A 72 -36.44 39.26 -2.02
N ASP A 73 -35.58 39.49 -3.02
CA ASP A 73 -35.98 40.04 -4.33
C ASP A 73 -35.88 38.99 -5.46
N SER A 74 -36.98 38.30 -5.75
CA SER A 74 -37.00 37.15 -6.68
C SER A 74 -37.10 37.47 -8.18
N GLU A 75 -37.28 38.73 -8.60
CA GLU A 75 -37.54 39.04 -10.02
C GLU A 75 -36.93 40.39 -10.48
N SER A 76 -35.66 40.41 -10.91
CA SER A 76 -35.17 41.44 -11.85
C SER A 76 -33.74 41.19 -12.38
N SER A 77 -33.35 41.93 -13.43
CA SER A 77 -31.98 41.93 -13.97
C SER A 77 -30.90 42.35 -12.96
N ALA A 78 -31.30 43.02 -11.86
CA ALA A 78 -30.47 43.36 -10.71
C ALA A 78 -29.82 42.13 -10.04
N ASN A 79 -30.48 40.96 -10.09
CA ASN A 79 -29.95 39.72 -9.49
C ASN A 79 -28.67 39.22 -10.19
N SER A 80 -28.50 39.52 -11.47
CA SER A 80 -27.27 39.18 -12.20
C SER A 80 -26.06 39.98 -11.70
N THR A 81 -26.27 41.26 -11.35
CA THR A 81 -25.23 42.15 -10.81
C THR A 81 -24.88 41.80 -9.37
N ILE A 82 -25.87 41.47 -8.55
CA ILE A 82 -25.66 41.00 -7.17
C ILE A 82 -24.88 39.68 -7.18
N HIS A 83 -25.25 38.73 -8.06
CA HIS A 83 -24.54 37.46 -8.19
C HIS A 83 -23.08 37.64 -8.62
N ALA A 84 -22.81 38.48 -9.63
CA ALA A 84 -21.44 38.79 -10.06
C ALA A 84 -20.60 39.46 -8.95
N THR A 85 -21.23 40.30 -8.13
CA THR A 85 -20.57 40.96 -6.99
C THR A 85 -20.23 39.96 -5.89
N LEU A 86 -21.17 39.07 -5.55
CA LEU A 86 -20.95 37.99 -4.58
C LEU A 86 -19.86 37.01 -5.04
N GLU A 87 -19.85 36.63 -6.32
CA GLU A 87 -18.76 35.83 -6.91
C GLU A 87 -17.41 36.54 -6.79
N GLY A 88 -17.37 37.86 -7.03
CA GLY A 88 -16.19 38.69 -6.83
C GLY A 88 -15.68 38.69 -5.38
N MET A 89 -16.59 38.84 -4.41
CA MET A 89 -16.28 38.82 -2.97
C MET A 89 -15.79 37.44 -2.49
N VAL A 90 -16.41 36.35 -2.97
CA VAL A 90 -15.97 34.98 -2.66
C VAL A 90 -14.57 34.72 -3.22
N SER A 91 -14.32 35.11 -4.47
CA SER A 91 -13.01 35.00 -5.11
C SER A 91 -11.93 35.83 -4.37
N PHE A 92 -12.28 37.05 -3.96
CA PHE A 92 -11.42 37.92 -3.16
C PHE A 92 -11.09 37.27 -1.80
N THR A 93 -12.09 36.73 -1.11
CA THR A 93 -11.94 36.06 0.19
C THR A 93 -10.99 34.88 0.08
N TYR A 94 -11.27 33.95 -0.85
CA TYR A 94 -10.44 32.76 -1.06
C TYR A 94 -8.98 33.11 -1.38
N THR A 95 -8.78 34.13 -2.22
CA THR A 95 -7.43 34.59 -2.60
C THR A 95 -6.65 35.10 -1.40
N HIS A 96 -7.28 35.86 -0.50
CA HIS A 96 -6.61 36.43 0.67
C HIS A 96 -6.48 35.43 1.84
N GLU A 97 -7.43 34.53 2.01
CA GLU A 97 -7.30 33.37 2.93
C GLU A 97 -6.10 32.49 2.54
N SER A 98 -5.83 32.34 1.24
CA SER A 98 -4.64 31.61 0.77
C SER A 98 -3.32 32.26 1.19
N VAL A 99 -3.30 33.60 1.36
CA VAL A 99 -2.14 34.34 1.89
C VAL A 99 -1.95 34.05 3.38
N LEU A 100 -3.04 33.86 4.11
CA LEU A 100 -3.06 33.48 5.53
C LEU A 100 -2.92 31.97 5.75
N SER A 101 -2.74 31.18 4.68
CA SER A 101 -2.57 29.74 4.79
C SER A 101 -1.42 29.38 5.73
N ALA A 102 -1.65 28.36 6.57
CA ALA A 102 -0.64 27.83 7.48
C ALA A 102 0.69 27.52 6.76
N LEU A 103 0.65 27.05 5.51
CA LEU A 103 1.85 26.73 4.74
C LEU A 103 2.77 27.94 4.45
N ARG A 104 2.22 29.16 4.46
CA ARG A 104 3.01 30.39 4.34
C ARG A 104 3.58 30.83 5.69
N ILE A 105 2.85 30.60 6.79
CA ILE A 105 3.16 31.14 8.11
C ILE A 105 4.04 30.21 8.96
N LEU A 106 4.01 28.90 8.70
CA LEU A 106 4.78 27.92 9.46
C LEU A 106 6.26 28.30 9.54
N PRO A 107 6.91 28.20 10.71
CA PRO A 107 8.36 28.40 10.83
C PRO A 107 9.16 27.42 9.96
N ASP A 108 10.39 27.81 9.61
CA ASP A 108 11.27 26.98 8.80
C ASP A 108 11.56 25.62 9.47
N GLU A 109 11.68 25.58 10.79
CA GLU A 109 11.93 24.36 11.57
C GLU A 109 10.79 23.36 11.43
N ILE A 110 9.54 23.83 11.49
CA ILE A 110 8.35 22.97 11.36
C ILE A 110 8.21 22.48 9.92
N LEU A 111 8.47 23.34 8.94
CA LEU A 111 8.49 22.92 7.53
C LEU A 111 9.55 21.85 7.28
N LEU A 112 10.73 21.98 7.88
CA LEU A 112 11.80 20.98 7.76
C LEU A 112 11.40 19.64 8.39
N GLU A 113 10.74 19.63 9.55
CA GLU A 113 10.23 18.39 10.14
C GLU A 113 9.17 17.72 9.28
N ILE A 114 8.28 18.51 8.65
CA ILE A 114 7.33 17.99 7.66
C ILE A 114 8.09 17.38 6.48
N PHE A 115 9.11 18.07 5.95
CA PHE A 115 9.89 17.57 4.80
C PHE A 115 10.60 16.25 5.10
N LEU A 116 11.20 16.13 6.29
CA LEU A 116 11.88 14.92 6.72
C LEU A 116 10.90 13.78 6.96
N SER A 117 9.70 14.08 7.47
CA SER A 117 8.61 13.11 7.65
C SER A 117 8.05 12.59 6.32
N CYS A 118 8.27 13.32 5.21
CA CYS A 118 7.94 12.81 3.88
C CYS A 118 8.92 11.75 3.37
N LEU A 119 10.15 11.69 3.91
CA LEU A 119 11.10 10.64 3.54
C LEU A 119 10.65 9.30 4.10
N PRO A 120 10.88 8.19 3.37
CA PRO A 120 10.59 6.87 3.91
C PRO A 120 11.34 6.66 5.22
N CYS A 121 10.71 6.02 6.21
CA CYS A 121 11.39 5.61 7.42
C CYS A 121 12.23 4.37 7.10
N LEU A 122 13.45 4.59 6.65
CA LEU A 122 14.25 3.55 6.03
C LEU A 122 14.75 2.48 7.02
N ASP A 123 14.68 2.73 8.32
CA ASP A 123 14.96 1.74 9.36
C ASP A 123 13.76 0.79 9.58
N LEU A 124 12.54 1.23 9.28
CA LEU A 124 11.30 0.46 9.47
C LEU A 124 10.83 -0.22 8.17
N GLU A 125 11.11 0.37 7.00
CA GLU A 125 10.69 -0.16 5.71
C GLU A 125 11.75 -1.05 5.05
N PRO A 126 11.36 -2.14 4.35
CA PRO A 126 12.24 -2.88 3.48
C PRO A 126 12.80 -1.96 2.40
N TRP A 127 14.13 -1.90 2.31
CA TRP A 127 14.78 -1.06 1.32
C TRP A 127 14.62 -1.63 -0.09
N HIS A 128 13.86 -0.93 -0.93
CA HIS A 128 13.57 -1.29 -2.31
C HIS A 128 13.97 -0.17 -3.28
N CYS A 129 14.12 -0.53 -4.54
CA CYS A 129 14.39 0.38 -5.64
C CYS A 129 13.23 1.38 -5.81
N ARG A 130 13.50 2.70 -5.74
CA ARG A 130 12.51 3.76 -5.94
C ARG A 130 12.77 4.54 -7.22
N THR A 131 11.73 4.99 -7.92
CA THR A 131 11.95 5.85 -9.09
C THR A 131 12.25 7.29 -8.66
N TRP A 132 12.97 8.04 -9.50
CA TRP A 132 13.25 9.46 -9.23
C TRP A 132 11.98 10.31 -9.04
N LYS A 133 10.85 9.90 -9.63
CA LYS A 133 9.56 10.60 -9.52
C LYS A 133 8.92 10.44 -8.14
N ASP A 134 9.29 9.39 -7.41
CA ASP A 134 8.73 9.05 -6.10
C ASP A 134 9.55 9.66 -4.95
N ILE A 135 10.71 10.24 -5.25
CA ILE A 135 11.56 10.90 -4.26
C ILE A 135 10.95 12.26 -3.86
N PRO A 136 10.52 12.43 -2.58
CA PRO A 136 9.81 13.62 -2.14
C PRO A 136 10.60 14.92 -2.32
N SER A 137 11.92 14.85 -2.15
CA SER A 137 12.85 15.99 -2.14
C SER A 137 12.77 16.83 -3.42
N PHE A 138 12.56 16.19 -4.57
CA PHE A 138 12.37 16.93 -5.82
C PHE A 138 11.06 17.70 -5.81
N ARG A 139 9.95 17.09 -5.40
CA ARG A 139 8.62 17.73 -5.34
C ARG A 139 8.63 18.90 -4.37
N LEU A 140 9.16 18.70 -3.17
CA LEU A 140 9.30 19.73 -2.14
C LEU A 140 10.10 20.94 -2.65
N SER A 141 11.17 20.69 -3.41
CA SER A 141 12.02 21.76 -3.98
C SER A 141 11.37 22.56 -5.13
N GLN A 142 10.18 22.16 -5.60
CA GLN A 142 9.48 22.82 -6.71
C GLN A 142 8.23 23.60 -6.29
N VAL A 143 7.85 23.56 -5.02
CA VAL A 143 6.62 24.23 -4.54
C VAL A 143 6.74 25.75 -4.59
N CYS A 144 7.73 26.32 -3.89
CA CYS A 144 7.98 27.76 -3.88
C CYS A 144 9.47 28.05 -3.64
N ARG A 145 9.88 29.33 -3.76
CA ARG A 145 11.28 29.75 -3.53
C ARG A 145 11.76 29.39 -2.13
N ARG A 146 10.95 29.63 -1.09
CA ARG A 146 11.27 29.33 0.30
C ARG A 146 11.52 27.82 0.51
N TRP A 147 10.58 26.99 0.07
CA TRP A 147 10.70 25.53 0.16
C TRP A 147 11.91 25.02 -0.61
N ARG A 148 12.22 25.61 -1.77
CA ARG A 148 13.42 25.27 -2.55
C ARG A 148 14.71 25.54 -1.77
N VAL A 149 14.82 26.71 -1.14
CA VAL A 149 16.00 27.08 -0.32
C VAL A 149 16.15 26.10 0.84
N LEU A 150 15.08 25.84 1.57
CA LEU A 150 15.08 24.89 2.69
C LEU A 150 15.45 23.47 2.23
N ALA A 151 14.81 22.98 1.16
CA ALA A 151 15.06 21.65 0.65
C ALA A 151 16.52 21.47 0.17
N ILE A 152 17.07 22.42 -0.57
CA ILE A 152 18.47 22.37 -1.06
C ILE A 152 19.47 22.46 0.09
N ASN A 153 19.18 23.26 1.12
CA ASN A 153 20.08 23.45 2.26
C ASN A 153 19.99 22.34 3.31
N THR A 154 19.10 21.37 3.14
CA THR A 154 18.89 20.25 4.07
C THR A 154 19.45 18.96 3.48
N PRO A 155 20.67 18.53 3.86
CA PRO A 155 21.35 17.43 3.18
C PRO A 155 20.65 16.08 3.34
N ALA A 156 19.96 15.87 4.46
CA ALA A 156 19.22 14.65 4.75
C ALA A 156 18.13 14.34 3.70
N LEU A 157 17.53 15.36 3.09
CA LEU A 157 16.56 15.16 2.00
C LEU A 157 17.19 14.55 0.74
N TRP A 158 18.49 14.74 0.54
CA TRP A 158 19.22 14.22 -0.63
C TRP A 158 19.95 12.91 -0.35
N SER A 159 19.73 12.32 0.84
CA SER A 159 20.31 11.04 1.25
C SER A 159 19.73 9.83 0.52
N VAL A 160 18.45 9.91 0.14
CA VAL A 160 17.72 8.85 -0.57
C VAL A 160 17.79 9.10 -2.07
N MET A 161 18.56 8.28 -2.78
CA MET A 161 18.65 8.36 -4.24
C MET A 161 17.58 7.48 -4.89
N GLY A 162 17.07 7.94 -6.04
CA GLY A 162 16.27 7.09 -6.92
C GLY A 162 17.14 6.04 -7.61
N ASN A 163 16.51 5.19 -8.41
CA ASN A 163 17.17 4.14 -9.16
C ASN A 163 18.20 4.70 -10.13
N ILE A 164 19.48 4.40 -9.86
CA ILE A 164 20.58 4.82 -10.71
C ILE A 164 20.72 3.81 -11.84
N ILE A 165 20.25 4.19 -13.02
CA ILE A 165 20.32 3.33 -14.20
C ILE A 165 21.73 3.47 -14.80
N ILE A 166 22.39 2.33 -15.02
CA ILE A 166 23.73 2.28 -15.62
C ILE A 166 23.62 1.65 -17.01
N ASN A 167 23.74 2.48 -18.05
CA ASN A 167 23.72 2.07 -19.45
C ASN A 167 24.54 3.03 -20.34
N GLU A 168 24.58 2.76 -21.65
CA GLU A 168 25.34 3.56 -22.61
C GLU A 168 24.84 5.02 -22.68
N LYS A 169 23.54 5.27 -22.53
CA LYS A 169 22.98 6.63 -22.55
C LYS A 169 23.45 7.43 -21.33
N THR A 170 23.54 6.80 -20.17
CA THR A 170 24.01 7.43 -18.92
C THR A 170 25.53 7.56 -18.84
N ALA A 171 26.27 6.83 -19.68
CA ALA A 171 27.73 6.95 -19.80
C ALA A 171 28.16 8.20 -20.60
N LYS A 172 27.26 8.79 -21.41
CA LYS A 172 27.58 9.93 -22.28
C LYS A 172 27.99 11.16 -21.46
N LYS A 173 29.13 11.75 -21.84
CA LYS A 173 29.64 13.00 -21.28
C LYS A 173 29.03 14.19 -22.02
N GLY A 174 28.66 15.24 -21.28
CA GLY A 174 28.02 16.44 -21.82
C GLY A 174 27.65 17.43 -20.72
N ARG A 175 27.23 18.64 -21.09
CA ARG A 175 26.91 19.71 -20.12
C ARG A 175 25.72 19.34 -19.20
N ASN A 176 24.77 18.56 -19.72
CA ASN A 176 23.63 18.00 -18.98
C ASN A 176 23.74 16.47 -18.84
N SER A 177 24.95 15.94 -18.63
CA SER A 177 25.13 14.49 -18.48
C SER A 177 24.50 13.98 -17.19
N TYR A 178 24.17 12.69 -17.18
CA TYR A 178 23.69 12.01 -16.00
C TYR A 178 24.73 12.02 -14.86
N SER A 179 26.03 12.01 -15.18
CA SER A 179 27.10 12.17 -14.18
C SER A 179 27.01 13.49 -13.44
N ASN A 180 26.77 14.62 -14.13
CA ASN A 180 26.66 15.94 -13.49
C ASN A 180 25.43 16.00 -12.58
N PHE A 181 24.34 15.33 -12.97
CA PHE A 181 23.16 15.20 -12.13
C PHE A 181 23.48 14.43 -10.84
N ILE A 182 24.17 13.30 -10.91
CA ILE A 182 24.56 12.52 -9.72
C ILE A 182 25.55 13.30 -8.84
N GLU A 183 26.53 13.99 -9.43
CA GLU A 183 27.47 14.86 -8.69
C GLU A 183 26.73 15.98 -7.94
N GLU A 184 25.73 16.60 -8.56
CA GLU A 184 24.91 17.61 -7.91
C GLU A 184 24.12 17.05 -6.72
N LEU A 185 23.60 15.82 -6.81
CA LEU A 185 22.95 15.15 -5.67
C LEU A 185 23.93 14.83 -4.55
N LEU A 186 25.14 14.38 -4.89
CA LEU A 186 26.22 14.15 -3.92
C LEU A 186 26.64 15.46 -3.24
N ARG A 187 26.73 16.55 -4.00
CA ARG A 187 27.02 17.89 -3.48
C ARG A 187 25.96 18.35 -2.48
N ARG A 188 24.67 18.08 -2.76
CA ARG A 188 23.55 18.45 -1.86
C ARG A 188 23.48 17.58 -0.60
N SER A 189 23.76 16.29 -0.72
CA SER A 189 23.78 15.35 0.42
C SER A 189 24.97 15.55 1.36
N ARG A 190 26.03 16.23 0.91
CA ARG A 190 27.22 16.58 1.71
C ARG A 190 27.86 15.35 2.36
N ASN A 191 27.65 15.16 3.68
CA ASN A 191 28.18 14.05 4.48
C ASN A 191 27.06 13.14 5.03
N ALA A 192 25.82 13.32 4.55
CA ALA A 192 24.69 12.49 4.94
C ALA A 192 24.89 11.04 4.47
N GLY A 193 24.30 10.10 5.19
CA GLY A 193 24.38 8.69 4.83
C GLY A 193 23.59 8.38 3.57
N LEU A 194 24.24 7.84 2.54
CA LEU A 194 23.63 7.62 1.23
C LEU A 194 22.93 6.27 1.11
N TRP A 195 21.80 6.29 0.42
CA TRP A 195 21.02 5.12 0.06
C TRP A 195 21.00 5.00 -1.45
N ILE A 196 21.71 4.01 -1.97
CA ILE A 196 22.04 3.91 -3.39
C ILE A 196 21.56 2.57 -3.94
N TYR A 197 20.71 2.62 -4.96
CA TYR A 197 20.32 1.46 -5.74
C TYR A 197 20.78 1.63 -7.19
N MET A 198 21.52 0.66 -7.73
CA MET A 198 21.99 0.67 -9.12
C MET A 198 21.30 -0.43 -9.94
N THR A 199 20.88 -0.12 -11.17
CA THR A 199 20.29 -1.12 -12.09
C THR A 199 21.02 -1.13 -13.43
N PHE A 200 21.37 -2.33 -13.90
CA PHE A 200 22.10 -2.59 -15.15
C PHE A 200 21.19 -3.36 -16.13
N PRO A 201 20.37 -2.68 -16.95
CA PRO A 201 19.30 -3.33 -17.70
C PRO A 201 19.78 -4.20 -18.88
N ASN A 202 20.84 -3.79 -19.58
CA ASN A 202 21.20 -4.37 -20.88
C ASN A 202 22.60 -5.00 -20.90
N LYS A 203 23.56 -4.37 -20.21
CA LYS A 203 24.97 -4.73 -20.23
C LYS A 203 25.57 -4.41 -18.85
N ASP A 204 26.43 -5.29 -18.37
CA ASP A 204 27.26 -5.01 -17.20
C ASP A 204 28.35 -3.99 -17.55
N TYR A 205 28.52 -3.01 -16.68
CA TYR A 205 29.62 -2.06 -16.74
C TYR A 205 30.47 -2.22 -15.49
N GLY A 206 31.77 -2.35 -15.68
CA GLY A 206 32.72 -2.27 -14.58
C GLY A 206 32.92 -0.83 -14.11
N SER A 207 33.50 -0.66 -12.92
CA SER A 207 34.09 0.65 -12.59
C SER A 207 35.18 0.98 -13.65
N GLY A 208 35.51 2.25 -13.86
CA GLY A 208 36.38 2.72 -14.95
C GLY A 208 35.72 2.70 -16.34
N GLU A 209 34.67 1.92 -16.55
CA GLU A 209 33.92 1.88 -17.81
C GLU A 209 32.75 2.87 -17.81
N HIS A 210 32.22 3.22 -16.63
CA HIS A 210 31.08 4.12 -16.49
C HIS A 210 31.33 5.21 -15.45
N PRO A 211 31.24 6.51 -15.82
CA PRO A 211 31.63 7.62 -14.94
C PRO A 211 30.83 7.69 -13.64
N VAL A 212 29.53 7.35 -13.69
CA VAL A 212 28.67 7.33 -12.49
C VAL A 212 29.13 6.31 -11.46
N ILE A 213 29.64 5.14 -11.89
CA ILE A 213 30.13 4.13 -10.96
C ILE A 213 31.34 4.69 -10.21
N ASP A 214 32.25 5.36 -10.91
CA ASP A 214 33.46 5.92 -10.31
C ASP A 214 33.15 7.06 -9.33
N ILE A 215 32.19 7.92 -9.69
CA ILE A 215 31.70 8.99 -8.81
C ILE A 215 31.09 8.42 -7.52
N LEU A 216 30.25 7.39 -7.63
CA LEU A 216 29.59 6.78 -6.47
C LEU A 216 30.60 6.09 -5.55
N ILE A 217 31.54 5.35 -6.12
CA ILE A 217 32.53 4.62 -5.31
C ILE A 217 33.56 5.57 -4.68
N LYS A 218 33.79 6.77 -5.25
CA LYS A 218 34.58 7.82 -4.56
C LYS A 218 33.92 8.31 -3.26
N ASN A 219 32.61 8.06 -3.11
CA ASN A 219 31.80 8.45 -1.96
C ASN A 219 31.32 7.22 -1.16
N GLU A 220 32.02 6.09 -1.25
CA GLU A 220 31.73 4.83 -0.57
C GLU A 220 31.68 4.97 0.95
N ALA A 221 32.46 5.89 1.52
CA ALA A 221 32.47 6.16 2.95
C ALA A 221 31.12 6.65 3.50
N GLN A 222 30.26 7.19 2.62
CA GLN A 222 28.94 7.68 2.98
C GLN A 222 27.84 6.63 2.83
N TRP A 223 28.12 5.48 2.19
CA TRP A 223 27.09 4.49 1.90
C TRP A 223 26.55 3.86 3.18
N VAL A 224 25.25 4.03 3.42
CA VAL A 224 24.51 3.44 4.54
C VAL A 224 23.66 2.26 4.08
N ALA A 225 23.06 2.38 2.90
CA ALA A 225 22.39 1.29 2.22
C ALA A 225 22.88 1.21 0.77
N PHE A 226 23.27 0.02 0.35
CA PHE A 226 23.78 -0.21 -0.99
C PHE A 226 23.10 -1.42 -1.62
N GLY A 227 22.81 -1.30 -2.90
CA GLY A 227 22.19 -2.38 -3.62
C GLY A 227 22.20 -2.19 -5.11
N ILE A 228 22.03 -3.32 -5.76
CA ILE A 228 22.45 -3.47 -7.14
C ILE A 228 21.65 -4.60 -7.77
N SER A 229 21.09 -4.29 -8.94
CA SER A 229 20.53 -5.26 -9.86
C SER A 229 21.46 -5.30 -11.07
N SER A 230 22.37 -6.29 -11.13
CA SER A 230 23.39 -6.42 -12.19
C SER A 230 23.75 -7.87 -12.47
N GLY A 231 24.55 -8.15 -13.51
CA GLY A 231 25.28 -9.42 -13.55
C GLY A 231 26.47 -9.46 -12.58
N PRO A 232 27.10 -10.64 -12.42
CA PRO A 232 28.12 -10.88 -11.39
C PRO A 232 29.41 -10.07 -11.61
N GLU A 233 29.78 -9.78 -12.85
CA GLU A 233 31.02 -9.06 -13.18
C GLU A 233 30.95 -7.58 -12.78
N ALA A 234 29.79 -6.93 -12.96
CA ALA A 234 29.58 -5.57 -12.49
C ALA A 234 29.72 -5.47 -10.96
N LEU A 235 29.09 -6.40 -10.22
CA LEU A 235 29.19 -6.44 -8.76
C LEU A 235 30.64 -6.64 -8.31
N LYS A 236 31.37 -7.56 -8.93
CA LYS A 236 32.79 -7.81 -8.64
C LYS A 236 33.63 -6.55 -8.91
N SER A 237 33.44 -5.89 -10.05
CA SER A 237 34.19 -4.69 -10.42
C SER A 237 33.97 -3.51 -9.46
N ILE A 238 32.80 -3.44 -8.83
CA ILE A 238 32.46 -2.44 -7.82
C ILE A 238 33.06 -2.80 -6.47
N SER A 239 32.89 -4.04 -6.03
CA SER A 239 33.19 -4.49 -4.66
C SER A 239 34.64 -4.91 -4.43
N GLU A 240 35.32 -5.45 -5.44
CA GLU A 240 36.70 -5.93 -5.33
C GLU A 240 37.73 -4.83 -5.71
N PRO A 241 38.92 -4.85 -5.09
CA PRO A 241 40.01 -3.98 -5.50
C PRO A 241 40.47 -4.31 -6.92
N ARG A 242 40.68 -3.28 -7.76
CA ARG A 242 41.32 -3.46 -9.07
C ARG A 242 42.80 -3.79 -8.88
N ARG A 243 43.18 -5.02 -9.22
CA ARG A 243 44.58 -5.49 -9.12
C ARG A 243 45.42 -5.31 -10.39
N VAL A 244 44.80 -5.06 -11.56
CA VAL A 244 45.47 -5.24 -12.87
C VAL A 244 45.74 -3.93 -13.63
N VAL A 245 45.10 -2.81 -13.26
CA VAL A 245 45.24 -1.52 -13.97
C VAL A 245 45.58 -0.41 -12.97
N PHE A 246 46.63 0.38 -13.26
CA PHE A 246 46.99 1.55 -12.48
C PHE A 246 45.99 2.70 -12.71
N PRO A 247 45.54 3.41 -11.67
CA PRO A 247 45.92 3.26 -10.25
C PRO A 247 45.21 2.09 -9.54
N ILE A 248 45.95 1.38 -8.69
CA ILE A 248 45.43 0.28 -7.84
C ILE A 248 44.38 0.86 -6.89
N ARG A 249 43.17 0.29 -6.90
CA ARG A 249 42.11 0.71 -5.96
C ARG A 249 42.30 -0.02 -4.62
N PRO A 250 42.34 0.69 -3.47
CA PRO A 250 42.25 0.05 -2.16
C PRO A 250 40.90 -0.65 -1.99
N HIS A 251 40.80 -1.55 -1.01
CA HIS A 251 39.52 -2.18 -0.67
C HIS A 251 38.53 -1.13 -0.19
N LEU A 252 37.26 -1.28 -0.55
CA LEU A 252 36.20 -0.43 0.00
C LEU A 252 36.12 -0.66 1.51
N SER A 253 36.22 0.42 2.28
CA SER A 253 36.14 0.35 3.75
C SER A 253 34.73 0.12 4.25
N LEU A 254 33.72 0.58 3.49
CA LEU A 254 32.27 0.39 3.73
C LEU A 254 31.87 0.60 5.20
N LEU A 255 32.47 1.61 5.85
CA LEU A 255 32.43 1.78 7.31
C LEU A 255 31.01 2.02 7.85
N ARG A 256 30.15 2.64 7.03
CA ARG A 256 28.78 3.01 7.39
C ARG A 256 27.71 2.08 6.82
N LEU A 257 28.10 1.08 6.01
CA LEU A 257 27.14 0.24 5.30
C LEU A 257 26.39 -0.66 6.28
N ARG A 258 25.09 -0.45 6.42
CA ARG A 258 24.18 -1.20 7.31
C ARG A 258 23.30 -2.18 6.55
N LYS A 259 22.83 -1.80 5.36
CA LYS A 259 21.90 -2.59 4.54
C LYS A 259 22.50 -2.90 3.17
N LEU A 260 22.44 -4.16 2.74
CA LEU A 260 22.92 -4.63 1.45
C LEU A 260 21.80 -5.39 0.72
N THR A 261 21.46 -4.97 -0.51
CA THR A 261 20.51 -5.69 -1.38
C THR A 261 21.17 -6.05 -2.70
N LEU A 262 21.33 -7.34 -2.98
CA LEU A 262 21.93 -7.82 -4.22
C LEU A 262 20.88 -8.53 -5.06
N ASP A 263 20.76 -8.20 -6.34
CA ASP A 263 19.88 -8.88 -7.29
C ASP A 263 20.69 -9.25 -8.55
N ILE A 264 21.14 -10.49 -8.64
CA ILE A 264 22.14 -10.89 -9.63
C ILE A 264 21.54 -11.69 -10.77
N HIS A 265 21.44 -11.09 -11.95
CA HIS A 265 20.84 -11.74 -13.12
C HIS A 265 21.86 -12.45 -14.02
N LYS A 266 21.42 -13.52 -14.71
CA LYS A 266 22.16 -14.28 -15.73
C LYS A 266 23.47 -14.91 -15.23
N PHE A 267 23.37 -15.94 -14.40
CA PHE A 267 24.53 -16.66 -13.88
C PHE A 267 24.95 -17.82 -14.80
N THR A 268 26.20 -17.82 -15.29
CA THR A 268 26.84 -18.95 -16.00
C THR A 268 28.21 -19.22 -15.35
N GLU A 269 28.51 -20.47 -15.01
CA GLU A 269 29.65 -20.97 -14.19
C GLU A 269 31.09 -20.49 -14.56
N PRO A 270 32.13 -20.69 -13.71
CA PRO A 270 32.12 -21.03 -12.28
C PRO A 270 32.64 -19.91 -11.34
N ALA A 271 32.05 -19.96 -10.14
CA ALA A 271 32.32 -19.27 -8.87
C ALA A 271 33.56 -18.36 -8.71
N ILE A 272 33.37 -17.03 -8.77
CA ILE A 272 34.32 -16.05 -8.24
C ILE A 272 33.80 -15.52 -6.89
N SER A 273 34.48 -15.86 -5.79
CA SER A 273 34.10 -15.35 -4.46
C SER A 273 34.22 -13.82 -4.39
N ILE A 274 33.15 -13.19 -3.89
CA ILE A 274 33.03 -11.76 -3.60
C ILE A 274 33.35 -11.56 -2.11
N VAL A 275 34.51 -10.99 -1.85
CA VAL A 275 35.11 -10.72 -0.54
C VAL A 275 34.89 -9.27 -0.11
N GLY A 276 34.60 -8.35 -1.03
CA GLY A 276 34.52 -6.91 -0.79
C GLY A 276 33.62 -6.49 0.38
N PHE A 277 32.54 -7.23 0.64
CA PHE A 277 31.60 -6.93 1.74
C PHE A 277 31.96 -7.55 3.09
N ALA A 278 32.93 -8.48 3.13
CA ALA A 278 33.31 -9.18 4.37
C ALA A 278 33.90 -8.25 5.44
N LYS A 279 34.46 -7.11 5.01
CA LYS A 279 35.09 -6.10 5.88
C LYS A 279 34.14 -4.96 6.28
N ALA A 280 32.86 -4.97 5.89
CA ALA A 280 31.91 -3.94 6.27
C ALA A 280 31.51 -4.07 7.76
N PRO A 281 31.98 -3.19 8.67
CA PRO A 281 31.79 -3.40 10.10
C PRO A 281 30.36 -3.11 10.54
N ALA A 282 29.64 -2.21 9.88
CA ALA A 282 28.30 -1.81 10.29
C ALA A 282 27.17 -2.68 9.69
N LEU A 283 27.50 -3.70 8.90
CA LEU A 283 26.51 -4.44 8.12
C LEU A 283 25.65 -5.34 9.02
N THR A 284 24.35 -5.05 9.04
CA THR A 284 23.36 -5.75 9.87
C THR A 284 22.28 -6.44 9.05
N GLU A 285 21.96 -5.94 7.86
CA GLU A 285 20.90 -6.46 6.99
C GLU A 285 21.42 -6.80 5.60
N VAL A 286 21.14 -8.03 5.15
CA VAL A 286 21.52 -8.50 3.82
C VAL A 286 20.35 -9.20 3.16
N ASN A 287 19.96 -8.73 1.98
CA ASN A 287 18.99 -9.38 1.11
C ASN A 287 19.67 -9.77 -0.19
N VAL A 288 19.54 -11.03 -0.60
CA VAL A 288 20.12 -11.54 -1.84
C VAL A 288 19.03 -12.16 -2.71
N SER A 289 18.94 -11.71 -3.94
CA SER A 289 18.11 -12.27 -4.99
C SER A 289 19.04 -12.87 -6.03
N GLN A 290 18.81 -14.14 -6.35
CA GLN A 290 19.56 -14.82 -7.40
C GLN A 290 21.09 -14.78 -7.21
N VAL A 291 21.59 -15.03 -5.99
CA VAL A 291 23.03 -15.19 -5.74
C VAL A 291 23.35 -16.67 -5.46
N PRO A 292 24.26 -17.30 -6.23
CA PRO A 292 24.59 -18.70 -5.98
C PRO A 292 25.36 -18.89 -4.66
N PRO A 293 25.29 -20.08 -4.05
CA PRO A 293 25.83 -20.28 -2.72
C PRO A 293 27.36 -20.33 -2.68
N GLY A 294 27.95 -19.74 -1.63
CA GLY A 294 29.39 -19.79 -1.38
C GLY A 294 30.21 -18.69 -2.07
N LEU A 295 29.56 -17.84 -2.86
CA LEU A 295 30.19 -16.70 -3.53
C LEU A 295 30.43 -15.53 -2.58
N LEU A 296 29.45 -15.19 -1.73
CA LEU A 296 29.47 -13.95 -0.96
C LEU A 296 30.03 -14.18 0.46
N LEU A 297 31.11 -13.47 0.81
CA LEU A 297 31.62 -13.43 2.18
C LEU A 297 31.03 -12.23 2.93
N LEU A 298 30.45 -12.52 4.09
CA LEU A 298 29.76 -11.53 4.92
C LEU A 298 30.30 -11.51 6.36
N PRO A 299 30.15 -10.38 7.08
CA PRO A 299 30.45 -10.28 8.51
C PRO A 299 29.37 -10.97 9.36
N PHE A 300 29.25 -12.31 9.25
CA PHE A 300 28.16 -13.13 9.80
C PHE A 300 27.80 -12.82 11.26
N LYS A 301 28.79 -12.56 12.13
CA LYS A 301 28.56 -12.31 13.57
C LYS A 301 27.70 -11.07 13.87
N ARG A 302 27.67 -10.08 12.98
CA ARG A 302 26.94 -8.81 13.16
C ARG A 302 25.59 -8.78 12.45
N LEU A 303 25.31 -9.80 11.63
CA LEU A 303 24.04 -9.88 10.89
C LEU A 303 22.88 -10.08 11.86
N LEU A 304 21.90 -9.18 11.76
CA LEU A 304 20.62 -9.23 12.44
C LEU A 304 19.53 -9.75 11.50
N MET A 305 19.66 -9.49 10.20
CA MET A 305 18.65 -9.82 9.20
C MET A 305 19.33 -10.42 7.98
N TYR A 306 18.84 -11.58 7.53
CA TYR A 306 19.24 -12.16 6.25
C TYR A 306 18.01 -12.61 5.47
N GLY A 307 17.95 -12.28 4.19
CA GLY A 307 16.90 -12.73 3.29
C GLY A 307 17.47 -13.24 1.98
N GLU A 308 16.97 -14.36 1.48
CA GLU A 308 17.26 -14.86 0.14
C GLU A 308 15.98 -15.11 -0.66
N SER A 309 15.91 -14.59 -1.88
CA SER A 309 14.76 -14.78 -2.78
C SER A 309 15.23 -15.32 -4.13
N ASP A 310 14.45 -16.22 -4.72
CA ASP A 310 14.65 -16.64 -6.11
C ASP A 310 13.32 -16.54 -6.86
N PRO A 311 13.00 -15.34 -7.39
CA PRO A 311 11.70 -15.08 -8.02
C PRO A 311 11.56 -15.73 -9.40
N ARG A 312 12.66 -16.11 -10.07
CA ARG A 312 12.63 -16.67 -11.43
C ARG A 312 12.65 -18.19 -11.47
N GLN A 313 12.88 -18.85 -10.33
CA GLN A 313 12.97 -20.32 -10.27
C GLN A 313 14.01 -20.85 -11.28
N GLU A 314 15.14 -20.16 -11.40
CA GLU A 314 16.17 -20.50 -12.40
C GLU A 314 17.29 -21.36 -11.80
N TYR A 315 17.27 -21.65 -10.48
CA TYR A 315 18.34 -22.36 -9.79
C TYR A 315 18.25 -23.89 -9.91
N PRO A 316 19.29 -24.56 -10.44
CA PRO A 316 19.41 -26.01 -10.35
C PRO A 316 19.57 -26.48 -8.89
N LEU A 317 18.84 -27.52 -8.50
CA LEU A 317 18.83 -28.16 -7.18
C LEU A 317 20.23 -28.52 -6.62
N ALA A 318 21.22 -28.77 -7.49
CA ALA A 318 22.55 -29.25 -7.11
C ALA A 318 23.47 -28.17 -6.53
N SER A 319 23.14 -26.88 -6.71
CA SER A 319 24.00 -25.76 -6.33
C SER A 319 23.59 -25.10 -5.02
N VAL A 320 22.46 -25.49 -4.43
CA VAL A 320 21.84 -24.85 -3.26
C VAL A 320 22.51 -25.36 -1.97
N GLY A 321 23.32 -24.56 -1.25
CA GLY A 321 23.72 -24.98 0.10
C GLY A 321 24.91 -24.34 0.83
N SER A 322 25.78 -23.51 0.25
CA SER A 322 26.96 -23.02 1.01
C SER A 322 26.71 -21.80 1.90
N ILE A 323 26.04 -20.74 1.42
CA ILE A 323 25.95 -19.48 2.18
C ILE A 323 24.95 -19.54 3.34
N ILE A 324 23.76 -20.11 3.13
CA ILE A 324 22.76 -20.27 4.20
C ILE A 324 23.31 -21.11 5.35
N VAL A 325 24.06 -22.17 5.06
CA VAL A 325 24.74 -22.98 6.08
C VAL A 325 25.77 -22.15 6.85
N GLN A 326 26.53 -21.29 6.18
CA GLN A 326 27.47 -20.39 6.86
C GLN A 326 26.75 -19.38 7.75
N ILE A 327 25.63 -18.81 7.30
CA ILE A 327 24.82 -17.87 8.07
C ILE A 327 24.27 -18.57 9.31
N LEU A 328 23.64 -19.72 9.11
CA LEU A 328 23.07 -20.53 10.18
C LEU A 328 24.13 -20.97 11.21
N LYS A 329 25.32 -21.39 10.76
CA LYS A 329 26.42 -21.82 11.66
C LYS A 329 27.17 -20.65 12.32
N ARG A 330 27.28 -19.47 11.69
CA ARG A 330 28.18 -18.37 12.13
C ARG A 330 27.45 -17.14 12.68
N SER A 331 26.17 -16.94 12.37
CA SER A 331 25.38 -15.78 12.79
C SER A 331 24.65 -16.05 14.09
N GLN A 332 25.19 -15.56 15.21
CA GLN A 332 24.61 -15.79 16.55
C GLN A 332 23.52 -14.76 16.95
N ASN A 333 23.50 -13.61 16.28
CA ASN A 333 22.62 -12.48 16.59
C ASN A 333 21.47 -12.31 15.59
N LEU A 334 21.22 -13.32 14.75
CA LEU A 334 20.20 -13.24 13.72
C LEU A 334 18.81 -13.15 14.36
N VAL A 335 18.06 -12.10 14.02
CA VAL A 335 16.70 -11.78 14.49
C VAL A 335 15.65 -12.16 13.46
N LYS A 336 15.92 -11.94 12.16
CA LYS A 336 15.04 -12.36 11.06
C LYS A 336 15.81 -13.14 10.00
N LEU A 337 15.18 -14.20 9.53
CA LEU A 337 15.66 -15.03 8.44
C LEU A 337 14.54 -15.22 7.42
N LEU A 338 14.81 -14.89 6.15
CA LEU A 338 13.99 -15.26 5.01
C LEU A 338 14.82 -16.20 4.12
N THR A 339 14.30 -17.39 3.82
CA THR A 339 15.02 -18.41 3.04
C THR A 339 14.09 -19.28 2.22
N PHE A 340 14.54 -19.68 1.03
CA PHE A 340 13.85 -20.65 0.19
C PHE A 340 14.37 -22.09 0.37
N CYS A 341 15.45 -22.28 1.16
CA CYS A 341 16.06 -23.59 1.30
C CYS A 341 16.67 -23.83 2.69
N LEU A 342 16.25 -24.93 3.31
CA LEU A 342 16.88 -25.49 4.51
C LEU A 342 17.65 -26.78 4.19
N HIS A 343 18.29 -26.88 3.03
CA HIS A 343 19.06 -28.07 2.68
C HIS A 343 20.30 -28.19 3.57
N PHE A 344 20.14 -28.89 4.69
CA PHE A 344 21.22 -29.23 5.60
C PHE A 344 21.98 -30.43 5.05
N ILE A 345 23.19 -30.14 4.55
CA ILE A 345 24.34 -31.05 4.57
C ILE A 345 24.22 -32.29 3.65
N SER A 346 25.24 -32.45 2.82
CA SER A 346 25.65 -33.74 2.23
C SER A 346 25.64 -34.86 3.30
N GLU A 347 25.46 -36.11 2.89
CA GLU A 347 25.45 -37.32 3.72
C GLU A 347 26.72 -37.55 4.60
N GLN A 348 27.67 -36.61 4.60
CA GLN A 348 29.02 -36.76 5.15
C GLN A 348 29.38 -35.93 6.41
N GLU A 349 28.51 -35.08 6.98
CA GLU A 349 28.78 -34.51 8.33
C GLU A 349 27.89 -35.18 9.41
N PRO A 350 28.45 -36.11 10.21
CA PRO A 350 27.74 -36.82 11.26
C PRO A 350 27.77 -36.01 12.57
N THR A 351 27.13 -34.85 12.59
CA THR A 351 26.92 -34.14 13.87
C THR A 351 25.45 -33.84 14.07
N GLY A 352 24.75 -34.78 14.73
CA GLY A 352 23.41 -34.61 15.30
C GLY A 352 23.38 -33.64 16.48
N LYS A 353 23.99 -32.46 16.33
CA LYS A 353 23.85 -31.34 17.25
C LYS A 353 22.81 -30.38 16.69
N ASP A 354 21.77 -30.17 17.47
CA ASP A 354 20.73 -29.17 17.20
C ASP A 354 21.36 -27.78 17.02
N LEU A 355 21.08 -27.15 15.89
CA LEU A 355 21.43 -25.77 15.63
C LEU A 355 20.43 -24.84 16.33
N VAL A 356 20.89 -24.18 17.39
CA VAL A 356 20.07 -23.29 18.21
C VAL A 356 20.29 -21.83 17.78
N LEU A 357 19.25 -21.20 17.24
CA LEU A 357 19.26 -19.76 16.92
C LEU A 357 18.55 -18.99 18.04
N LYS A 358 19.32 -18.60 19.06
CA LYS A 358 18.80 -18.07 20.33
C LYS A 358 18.05 -16.73 20.23
N ASN A 359 18.30 -15.95 19.18
CA ASN A 359 17.79 -14.60 19.00
C ASN A 359 16.79 -14.47 17.84
N LEU A 360 16.50 -15.57 17.12
CA LEU A 360 15.67 -15.52 15.93
C LEU A 360 14.19 -15.38 16.31
N LYS A 361 13.63 -14.22 15.98
CA LYS A 361 12.22 -13.87 16.24
C LYS A 361 11.33 -14.11 15.04
N ILE A 362 11.84 -13.90 13.83
CA ILE A 362 11.04 -13.99 12.60
C ILE A 362 11.69 -14.96 11.62
N LEU A 363 10.94 -15.97 11.18
CA LEU A 363 11.36 -16.91 10.16
C LEU A 363 10.36 -16.91 9.00
N ILE A 364 10.84 -16.69 7.78
CA ILE A 364 10.07 -16.72 6.54
C ILE A 364 10.66 -17.81 5.64
N LEU A 365 9.85 -18.80 5.29
CA LEU A 365 10.22 -19.95 4.47
C LEU A 365 9.46 -19.91 3.14
N GLU A 366 10.17 -19.74 2.04
CA GLU A 366 9.61 -19.65 0.67
C GLU A 366 10.21 -20.72 -0.25
N PRO A 367 9.92 -22.02 -0.04
CA PRO A 367 10.49 -23.08 -0.84
C PRO A 367 10.13 -22.94 -2.33
N ASN A 368 11.14 -23.12 -3.19
CA ASN A 368 11.05 -22.95 -4.64
C ASN A 368 10.92 -24.27 -5.43
N PHE A 369 11.39 -25.41 -4.90
CA PHE A 369 11.37 -26.71 -5.59
C PHE A 369 11.14 -27.89 -4.63
N ILE A 370 10.79 -29.06 -5.20
CA ILE A 370 10.34 -30.29 -4.55
C ILE A 370 11.00 -30.49 -3.17
N CYS A 371 10.14 -30.66 -2.17
CA CYS A 371 10.36 -30.71 -0.73
C CYS A 371 11.40 -31.73 -0.19
N TYR A 372 12.28 -32.29 -1.02
CA TYR A 372 13.28 -33.30 -0.64
C TYR A 372 14.22 -32.82 0.49
N GLY A 373 14.55 -31.52 0.55
CA GLY A 373 15.37 -30.94 1.63
C GLY A 373 14.60 -30.59 2.91
N ILE A 374 13.30 -30.34 2.82
CA ILE A 374 12.46 -29.92 3.96
C ILE A 374 12.17 -31.09 4.89
N GLU A 375 11.96 -32.28 4.34
CA GLU A 375 11.87 -33.52 5.12
C GLU A 375 13.14 -33.79 5.94
N ARG A 376 14.32 -33.43 5.41
CA ARG A 376 15.62 -33.54 6.10
C ARG A 376 15.84 -32.44 7.14
N ALA A 377 15.27 -31.24 6.95
CA ALA A 377 15.31 -30.13 7.91
C ALA A 377 14.51 -30.37 9.20
N LYS A 378 13.67 -31.43 9.24
CA LYS A 378 12.88 -31.81 10.44
C LYS A 378 13.73 -31.99 11.71
N SER A 379 15.03 -32.27 11.58
CA SER A 379 15.88 -32.79 12.65
C SER A 379 16.95 -31.85 13.21
N LEU A 380 17.10 -30.59 12.74
CA LEU A 380 18.24 -29.76 13.19
C LEU A 380 17.97 -28.36 13.79
N LEU A 381 16.84 -27.68 13.55
CA LEU A 381 16.64 -26.31 14.05
C LEU A 381 15.89 -26.21 15.38
N VAL A 382 16.41 -25.38 16.29
CA VAL A 382 15.78 -25.00 17.56
C VAL A 382 15.73 -23.47 17.68
N LEU A 383 14.52 -22.91 17.77
CA LEU A 383 14.21 -21.48 17.66
C LEU A 383 13.46 -20.97 18.91
N PRO A 384 14.12 -20.86 20.06
CA PRO A 384 13.46 -20.73 21.36
C PRO A 384 12.66 -19.44 21.57
N VAL A 385 12.93 -18.39 20.79
CA VAL A 385 12.29 -17.06 20.91
C VAL A 385 11.50 -16.68 19.66
N LEU A 386 11.10 -17.66 18.85
CA LEU A 386 10.36 -17.41 17.61
C LEU A 386 9.00 -16.77 17.91
N GLU A 387 8.77 -15.58 17.38
CA GLU A 387 7.54 -14.78 17.54
C GLU A 387 6.67 -14.84 16.28
N GLU A 388 7.27 -14.91 15.10
CA GLU A 388 6.59 -14.95 13.80
C GLU A 388 7.16 -16.01 12.87
N LEU A 389 6.28 -16.85 12.32
CA LEU A 389 6.61 -17.87 11.34
C LEU A 389 5.73 -17.71 10.09
N ARG A 390 6.37 -17.51 8.93
CA ARG A 390 5.71 -17.54 7.63
C ARG A 390 6.24 -18.69 6.81
N VAL A 391 5.35 -19.47 6.21
CA VAL A 391 5.72 -20.59 5.35
C VAL A 391 4.85 -20.58 4.10
N LYS A 392 5.49 -20.72 2.94
CA LYS A 392 4.87 -20.94 1.64
C LYS A 392 4.93 -22.43 1.32
N GLY A 393 3.80 -23.09 1.11
CA GLY A 393 3.75 -24.56 1.00
C GLY A 393 3.84 -25.11 -0.44
N GLN A 394 3.72 -24.26 -1.47
CA GLN A 394 3.58 -24.69 -2.88
C GLN A 394 2.53 -25.80 -3.11
N HIS A 395 1.42 -25.76 -2.35
CA HIS A 395 0.35 -26.76 -2.29
C HIS A 395 0.78 -28.14 -1.77
N HIS A 396 1.92 -28.25 -1.08
CA HIS A 396 2.31 -29.43 -0.32
C HIS A 396 1.90 -29.33 1.15
N ASN A 397 1.82 -30.47 1.83
CA ASN A 397 1.60 -30.50 3.27
C ASN A 397 2.91 -30.38 4.03
N LEU A 398 3.22 -29.15 4.46
CA LEU A 398 4.38 -28.86 5.31
C LEU A 398 4.03 -28.77 6.80
N THR A 399 2.80 -29.13 7.19
CA THR A 399 2.39 -29.10 8.61
C THR A 399 3.29 -29.97 9.50
N PRO A 400 3.76 -31.17 9.09
CA PRO A 400 4.71 -31.96 9.88
C PRO A 400 6.03 -31.23 10.17
N LEU A 401 6.54 -30.42 9.22
CA LEU A 401 7.73 -29.59 9.43
C LEU A 401 7.46 -28.55 10.52
N VAL A 402 6.37 -27.79 10.39
CA VAL A 402 6.00 -26.73 11.33
C VAL A 402 5.80 -27.31 12.73
N ILE A 403 5.10 -28.43 12.86
CA ILE A 403 4.91 -29.13 14.13
C ILE A 403 6.25 -29.54 14.75
N SER A 404 7.18 -30.09 13.95
CA SER A 404 8.51 -30.48 14.44
C SER A 404 9.30 -29.26 14.95
N LEU A 405 9.33 -28.18 14.17
CA LEU A 405 10.01 -26.94 14.53
C LEU A 405 9.47 -26.35 15.83
N VAL A 406 8.14 -26.26 15.98
CA VAL A 406 7.52 -25.73 17.20
C VAL A 406 7.84 -26.64 18.40
N ARG A 407 7.65 -27.96 18.28
CA ARG A 407 7.89 -28.90 19.40
C ARG A 407 9.30 -28.84 19.95
N ARG A 408 10.30 -28.69 19.09
CA ARG A 408 11.72 -28.66 19.49
C ARG A 408 12.16 -27.31 20.01
N SER A 409 11.52 -26.25 19.53
CA SER A 409 11.77 -24.88 19.96
C SER A 409 11.10 -24.54 21.28
N VAL A 410 10.22 -25.40 21.77
CA VAL A 410 9.52 -25.26 23.04
C VAL A 410 10.26 -26.03 24.14
N PRO A 411 10.86 -25.35 25.13
CA PRO A 411 11.44 -26.02 26.28
C PRO A 411 10.37 -26.81 27.07
N PRO A 412 10.75 -27.90 27.75
CA PRO A 412 9.82 -28.59 28.65
C PRO A 412 9.27 -27.60 29.70
N ASN A 413 7.95 -27.58 29.87
CA ASN A 413 7.19 -26.71 30.78
C ASN A 413 6.99 -25.24 30.38
N ILE A 414 7.38 -24.83 29.16
CA ILE A 414 7.11 -23.49 28.64
C ILE A 414 6.17 -23.60 27.44
N THR A 415 5.27 -22.64 27.24
CA THR A 415 4.44 -22.55 26.03
C THR A 415 5.20 -21.84 24.91
N SER A 416 4.96 -22.21 23.65
CA SER A 416 5.56 -21.53 22.50
C SER A 416 5.43 -20.00 22.58
N SER A 417 6.53 -19.30 22.25
CA SER A 417 6.58 -17.84 22.11
C SER A 417 5.90 -17.33 20.84
N LEU A 418 5.46 -18.23 19.94
CA LEU A 418 4.91 -17.89 18.65
C LEU A 418 3.60 -17.10 18.80
N GLN A 419 3.58 -15.91 18.22
CA GLN A 419 2.45 -14.98 18.24
C GLN A 419 1.79 -14.84 16.86
N LYS A 420 2.56 -15.00 15.78
CA LYS A 420 2.09 -14.84 14.40
C LYS A 420 2.43 -16.06 13.55
N LEU A 421 1.46 -16.59 12.82
CA LEU A 421 1.62 -17.76 11.97
C LEU A 421 0.95 -17.55 10.61
N HIS A 422 1.73 -17.65 9.54
CA HIS A 422 1.28 -17.46 8.16
C HIS A 422 1.57 -18.73 7.35
N LEU A 423 0.52 -19.41 6.88
CA LEU A 423 0.59 -20.68 6.14
C LEU A 423 -0.08 -20.53 4.78
N ARG A 424 0.68 -20.22 3.74
CA ARG A 424 0.15 -19.84 2.42
C ARG A 424 0.57 -20.82 1.34
N HIS A 425 -0.29 -21.07 0.37
CA HIS A 425 -0.17 -22.17 -0.57
C HIS A 425 0.06 -23.51 0.15
N PHE A 426 -0.71 -23.84 1.18
CA PHE A 426 -0.59 -25.08 1.96
C PHE A 426 -1.65 -26.12 1.58
N ALA A 427 -1.26 -27.40 1.53
CA ALA A 427 -2.22 -28.49 1.61
C ALA A 427 -2.31 -29.00 3.05
N PHE A 428 -3.52 -29.09 3.58
CA PHE A 428 -3.76 -29.57 4.95
C PHE A 428 -4.38 -30.96 4.91
N TYR A 429 -3.89 -31.88 5.74
CA TYR A 429 -4.61 -33.11 6.05
C TYR A 429 -5.48 -32.94 7.30
N ARG A 430 -6.48 -33.82 7.42
CA ARG A 430 -7.43 -33.81 8.53
C ARG A 430 -6.71 -33.93 9.88
N GLY A 431 -6.96 -32.99 10.77
CA GLY A 431 -6.43 -32.95 12.14
C GLY A 431 -5.06 -32.30 12.29
N ASP A 432 -4.40 -31.92 11.20
CA ASP A 432 -3.06 -31.31 11.24
C ASP A 432 -3.09 -29.92 11.86
N LEU A 433 -4.08 -29.10 11.48
CA LEU A 433 -4.23 -27.75 12.01
C LEU A 433 -4.51 -27.80 13.52
N LEU A 434 -5.37 -28.72 13.96
CA LEU A 434 -5.67 -28.88 15.38
C LEU A 434 -4.42 -29.23 16.19
N ARG A 435 -3.58 -30.16 15.69
CA ARG A 435 -2.33 -30.55 16.35
C ARG A 435 -1.38 -29.36 16.46
N LEU A 436 -1.32 -28.53 15.42
CA LEU A 436 -0.50 -27.33 15.39
C LEU A 436 -0.99 -26.29 16.40
N LEU A 437 -2.28 -25.97 16.40
CA LEU A 437 -2.86 -24.97 17.31
C LEU A 437 -2.73 -25.37 18.78
N LYS A 438 -2.82 -26.67 19.11
CA LYS A 438 -2.55 -27.19 20.48
C LYS A 438 -1.13 -26.88 20.97
N LEU A 439 -0.17 -26.74 20.06
CA LEU A 439 1.22 -26.43 20.38
C LEU A 439 1.50 -24.92 20.45
N THR A 440 0.59 -24.09 19.96
CA THR A 440 0.77 -22.63 19.84
C THR A 440 -0.36 -21.85 20.53
N PRO A 441 -0.54 -22.00 21.86
CA PRO A 441 -1.64 -21.36 22.59
C PRO A 441 -1.53 -19.82 22.67
N ASN A 442 -0.32 -19.26 22.48
CA ASN A 442 -0.08 -17.82 22.55
C ASN A 442 -0.31 -17.06 21.24
N LEU A 443 -0.80 -17.76 20.20
CA LEU A 443 -1.01 -17.19 18.88
C LEU A 443 -2.02 -16.04 18.94
N LYS A 444 -1.64 -14.87 18.41
CA LYS A 444 -2.46 -13.66 18.26
C LYS A 444 -2.97 -13.48 16.84
N GLU A 445 -2.18 -13.92 15.85
CA GLU A 445 -2.50 -13.75 14.43
C GLU A 445 -2.28 -15.07 13.68
N LEU A 446 -3.29 -15.48 12.91
CA LEU A 446 -3.26 -16.65 12.05
C LEU A 446 -3.72 -16.28 10.64
N ILE A 447 -2.84 -16.41 9.66
CA ILE A 447 -3.14 -16.28 8.24
C ILE A 447 -2.96 -17.63 7.57
N MET A 448 -3.97 -18.13 6.86
CA MET A 448 -3.84 -19.41 6.16
C MET A 448 -4.74 -19.57 4.94
N ASP A 449 -4.42 -20.53 4.06
CA ASP A 449 -5.40 -21.09 3.12
C ASP A 449 -6.53 -21.81 3.85
N PHE A 450 -7.67 -21.95 3.18
CA PHE A 450 -8.83 -22.65 3.70
C PHE A 450 -8.48 -24.11 4.11
N PRO A 451 -8.53 -24.46 5.42
CA PRO A 451 -8.16 -25.79 5.89
C PRO A 451 -9.36 -26.77 5.81
N PRO A 452 -9.18 -28.06 6.14
CA PRO A 452 -10.23 -29.06 6.04
C PRO A 452 -11.40 -28.71 6.95
N GLU A 453 -12.62 -28.97 6.48
CA GLU A 453 -13.85 -28.59 7.18
C GLU A 453 -13.92 -29.16 8.61
N SER A 454 -13.40 -30.37 8.82
CA SER A 454 -13.34 -31.03 10.13
C SER A 454 -12.54 -30.24 11.16
N ASP A 455 -11.52 -29.50 10.72
CA ASP A 455 -10.62 -28.76 11.59
C ASP A 455 -11.22 -27.39 11.90
N LEU A 456 -11.83 -26.73 10.91
CA LEU A 456 -12.61 -25.50 11.11
C LEU A 456 -13.79 -25.71 12.06
N ARG A 457 -14.51 -26.84 11.93
CA ARG A 457 -15.62 -27.16 12.84
C ARG A 457 -15.14 -27.29 14.28
N GLN A 458 -13.96 -27.87 14.50
CA GLN A 458 -13.39 -27.98 15.84
C GLN A 458 -12.92 -26.63 16.39
N ILE A 459 -12.36 -25.76 15.54
CA ILE A 459 -12.04 -24.37 15.92
C ILE A 459 -13.33 -23.62 16.31
N TYR A 460 -14.38 -23.75 15.50
CA TYR A 460 -15.69 -23.17 15.79
C TYR A 460 -16.27 -23.68 17.12
N VAL A 461 -16.23 -24.99 17.37
CA VAL A 461 -16.68 -25.58 18.64
C VAL A 461 -15.83 -25.05 19.80
N ALA A 462 -14.50 -25.01 19.66
CA ALA A 462 -13.62 -24.48 20.70
C ALA A 462 -13.92 -23.00 21.03
N PHE A 463 -14.26 -22.18 20.04
CA PHE A 463 -14.64 -20.79 20.29
C PHE A 463 -16.07 -20.63 20.82
N LYS A 464 -16.99 -21.52 20.44
CA LYS A 464 -18.35 -21.53 20.98
C LYS A 464 -18.37 -22.00 22.44
N ASP A 465 -17.61 -23.02 22.79
CA ASP A 465 -17.53 -23.52 24.16
C ASP A 465 -16.90 -22.50 25.11
N ALA A 466 -15.96 -21.68 24.63
CA ALA A 466 -15.43 -20.52 25.35
C ALA A 466 -16.50 -19.46 25.66
N ARG A 467 -17.51 -19.32 24.78
CA ARG A 467 -18.65 -18.43 24.97
C ARG A 467 -19.62 -18.94 26.03
N ASP A 468 -19.89 -20.24 26.01
CA ASP A 468 -20.95 -20.84 26.82
C ASP A 468 -20.43 -21.31 28.21
N ASN A 469 -19.14 -21.64 28.34
CA ASN A 469 -18.52 -22.16 29.58
C ASN A 469 -17.20 -21.43 29.90
N GLN A 470 -17.15 -20.69 31.01
CA GLN A 470 -15.94 -20.01 31.53
C GLN A 470 -14.73 -20.92 31.86
N CYS A 471 -14.85 -22.25 31.70
CA CYS A 471 -13.85 -23.24 32.12
C CYS A 471 -13.30 -24.13 30.99
N SER A 472 -13.45 -23.76 29.71
CA SER A 472 -12.92 -24.60 28.63
C SER A 472 -11.42 -24.33 28.36
N ARG A 473 -10.65 -25.41 28.17
CA ARG A 473 -9.24 -25.38 27.70
C ARG A 473 -9.22 -24.85 26.27
N GLU A 474 -9.28 -23.53 26.11
CA GLU A 474 -9.28 -22.88 24.81
C GLU A 474 -8.04 -23.28 24.00
N LEU A 475 -8.27 -23.63 22.73
CA LEU A 475 -7.21 -24.08 21.82
C LEU A 475 -6.20 -22.96 21.52
N VAL A 476 -6.71 -21.75 21.30
CA VAL A 476 -5.93 -20.52 21.05
C VAL A 476 -6.59 -19.34 21.76
N PRO A 477 -6.38 -19.17 23.08
CA PRO A 477 -7.06 -18.15 23.87
C PRO A 477 -6.74 -16.73 23.41
N ARG A 478 -5.53 -16.48 22.93
CA ARG A 478 -5.03 -15.14 22.58
C ARG A 478 -5.27 -14.73 21.13
N LEU A 479 -5.95 -15.54 20.33
CA LEU A 479 -6.14 -15.24 18.91
C LEU A 479 -7.04 -14.02 18.72
N GLN A 480 -6.52 -13.01 18.03
CA GLN A 480 -7.18 -11.73 17.76
C GLN A 480 -7.48 -11.55 16.27
N ILE A 481 -6.59 -12.02 15.40
CA ILE A 481 -6.70 -11.84 13.95
C ILE A 481 -6.70 -13.23 13.28
N LEU A 482 -7.74 -13.49 12.50
CA LEU A 482 -7.84 -14.66 11.64
C LEU A 482 -8.09 -14.25 10.20
N VAL A 483 -7.17 -14.60 9.31
CA VAL A 483 -7.26 -14.33 7.87
C VAL A 483 -7.33 -15.64 7.12
N LEU A 484 -8.39 -15.83 6.34
CA LEU A 484 -8.58 -17.01 5.51
C LEU A 484 -8.52 -16.63 4.03
N HIS A 485 -7.60 -17.25 3.31
CA HIS A 485 -7.60 -17.18 1.86
C HIS A 485 -8.50 -18.27 1.29
N VAL A 486 -9.50 -17.86 0.52
CA VAL A 486 -10.59 -18.73 0.09
C VAL A 486 -10.92 -18.50 -1.38
N SER A 487 -11.13 -19.58 -2.13
CA SER A 487 -11.69 -19.49 -3.49
C SER A 487 -13.21 -19.34 -3.44
N LEU A 488 -13.80 -18.80 -4.50
CA LEU A 488 -15.24 -18.60 -4.56
C LEU A 488 -16.01 -19.93 -4.45
N ASP A 489 -15.53 -21.00 -5.07
CA ASP A 489 -16.18 -22.32 -5.03
C ASP A 489 -16.30 -22.87 -3.60
N ILE A 490 -15.22 -22.73 -2.82
CA ILE A 490 -15.20 -23.14 -1.42
C ILE A 490 -16.15 -22.28 -0.60
N LEU A 491 -16.14 -20.96 -0.83
CA LEU A 491 -17.04 -20.04 -0.15
C LEU A 491 -18.51 -20.38 -0.41
N VAL A 492 -18.88 -20.67 -1.67
CA VAL A 492 -20.23 -21.09 -2.05
C VAL A 492 -20.64 -22.36 -1.31
N ALA A 493 -19.76 -23.36 -1.29
CA ALA A 493 -20.03 -24.65 -0.64
C ALA A 493 -20.09 -24.55 0.89
N LYS A 494 -19.35 -23.63 1.51
CA LYS A 494 -19.13 -23.58 2.96
C LYS A 494 -19.56 -22.26 3.63
N ARG A 495 -20.39 -21.45 2.96
CA ARG A 495 -20.85 -20.12 3.40
C ARG A 495 -21.29 -20.08 4.87
N HIS A 496 -22.10 -21.06 5.30
CA HIS A 496 -22.66 -21.11 6.64
C HIS A 496 -21.60 -21.33 7.72
N LEU A 497 -20.58 -22.13 7.42
CA LEU A 497 -19.47 -22.37 8.35
C LEU A 497 -18.63 -21.10 8.52
N ILE A 498 -18.35 -20.39 7.42
CA ILE A 498 -17.53 -19.17 7.42
C ILE A 498 -18.24 -18.05 8.19
N SER A 499 -19.52 -17.79 7.92
CA SER A 499 -20.29 -16.78 8.66
C SER A 499 -20.43 -17.12 10.15
N ASN A 500 -20.61 -18.40 10.49
CA ASN A 500 -20.66 -18.82 11.89
C ASN A 500 -19.31 -18.63 12.61
N LEU A 501 -18.20 -18.96 11.95
CA LEU A 501 -16.85 -18.77 12.49
C LEU A 501 -16.55 -17.28 12.70
N ALA A 502 -16.84 -16.44 11.72
CA ALA A 502 -16.65 -14.99 11.80
C ALA A 502 -17.42 -14.37 12.98
N ARG A 503 -18.70 -14.74 13.13
CA ARG A 503 -19.55 -14.28 14.23
C ARG A 503 -18.99 -14.62 15.61
N VAL A 504 -18.51 -15.86 15.80
CA VAL A 504 -17.96 -16.28 17.10
C VAL A 504 -16.62 -15.60 17.39
N MET A 505 -15.76 -15.44 16.37
CA MET A 505 -14.48 -14.74 16.51
C MET A 505 -14.66 -13.28 16.95
N VAL A 506 -15.58 -12.55 16.33
CA VAL A 506 -15.83 -11.15 16.68
C VAL A 506 -16.44 -11.00 18.08
N TRP A 507 -17.35 -11.89 18.47
CA TRP A 507 -17.92 -11.90 19.82
C TRP A 507 -16.84 -12.11 20.91
N LYS A 508 -15.92 -13.06 20.68
CA LYS A 508 -14.84 -13.37 21.63
C LYS A 508 -13.98 -12.15 21.96
N ILE A 509 -13.79 -11.24 21.01
CA ILE A 509 -12.88 -10.10 21.19
C ILE A 509 -13.62 -8.86 21.69
N GLY A 510 -14.89 -8.67 21.29
CA GLY A 510 -15.76 -7.63 21.81
C GLY A 510 -15.93 -7.67 23.34
N THR A 511 -15.96 -8.87 23.94
CA THR A 511 -16.01 -9.04 25.40
C THR A 511 -14.68 -8.76 26.11
N SER A 512 -13.55 -8.93 25.42
CA SER A 512 -12.21 -8.69 25.99
C SER A 512 -11.82 -7.20 26.06
N LYS A 513 -12.41 -6.34 25.19
CA LYS A 513 -12.16 -4.87 25.18
C LYS A 513 -12.94 -4.11 26.25
N ILE A 514 -14.06 -4.66 26.76
CA ILE A 514 -14.86 -4.01 27.82
C ILE A 514 -14.11 -3.98 29.16
N ILE A 515 -13.06 -4.80 29.33
CA ILE A 515 -12.39 -5.01 30.63
C ILE A 515 -11.08 -4.21 30.78
N LYS A 516 -10.50 -3.65 29.72
CA LYS A 516 -9.20 -2.94 29.79
C LYS A 516 -9.18 -1.69 28.91
N ASP A 517 -9.11 -0.54 29.59
CA ASP A 517 -8.86 0.82 29.12
C ASP A 517 -9.90 1.50 28.22
N GLY A 518 -10.29 2.70 28.65
CA GLY A 518 -11.19 3.63 27.96
C GLY A 518 -10.64 4.26 26.68
N GLN A 519 -9.69 3.60 26.01
CA GLN A 519 -9.33 3.90 24.62
C GLN A 519 -9.88 2.79 23.72
N LYS A 520 -11.03 3.05 23.10
CA LYS A 520 -11.56 2.22 22.02
C LYS A 520 -10.61 2.29 20.83
N ASP A 521 -9.70 1.32 20.75
CA ASP A 521 -8.97 1.06 19.51
C ASP A 521 -9.93 0.39 18.52
N THR A 522 -10.66 1.19 17.74
CA THR A 522 -11.68 0.76 16.77
C THR A 522 -11.08 0.13 15.50
N SER A 523 -9.76 0.02 15.40
CA SER A 523 -9.06 -0.36 14.16
C SER A 523 -8.71 -1.86 14.02
N VAL A 524 -8.66 -2.63 15.11
CA VAL A 524 -8.24 -4.05 15.01
C VAL A 524 -9.35 -4.90 14.40
N GLN A 525 -9.17 -5.33 13.16
CA GLN A 525 -10.14 -6.15 12.42
C GLN A 525 -9.87 -7.63 12.65
N HIS A 526 -10.88 -8.32 13.17
CA HIS A 526 -10.70 -9.61 13.82
C HIS A 526 -10.80 -10.83 12.88
N PHE A 527 -11.57 -10.70 11.80
CA PHE A 527 -11.78 -11.77 10.83
C PHE A 527 -11.80 -11.21 9.41
N ARG A 528 -10.89 -11.68 8.55
CA ARG A 528 -10.75 -11.23 7.16
C ARG A 528 -10.76 -12.43 6.21
N LEU A 529 -11.50 -12.31 5.10
CA LEU A 529 -11.42 -13.21 3.96
C LEU A 529 -10.60 -12.55 2.86
N VAL A 530 -9.64 -13.26 2.29
CA VAL A 530 -8.87 -12.81 1.13
C VAL A 530 -9.19 -13.70 -0.06
N LEU A 531 -9.48 -13.10 -1.21
CA LEU A 531 -9.87 -13.82 -2.42
C LEU A 531 -8.86 -13.60 -3.56
N PRO A 532 -8.85 -14.49 -4.58
CA PRO A 532 -7.86 -14.45 -5.67
C PRO A 532 -7.88 -13.17 -6.52
N GLY A 533 -8.99 -12.47 -6.58
CA GLY A 533 -9.13 -11.24 -7.35
C GLY A 533 -10.41 -10.50 -6.97
N SER A 534 -10.51 -9.27 -7.44
CA SER A 534 -11.64 -8.39 -7.15
C SER A 534 -12.99 -8.95 -7.60
N LYS A 535 -13.04 -9.56 -8.79
CA LYS A 535 -14.22 -10.27 -9.28
C LYS A 535 -14.77 -11.26 -8.26
N SER A 536 -13.89 -12.09 -7.71
CA SER A 536 -14.25 -13.09 -6.71
C SER A 536 -14.70 -12.44 -5.39
N VAL A 537 -14.06 -11.35 -4.94
CA VAL A 537 -14.47 -10.61 -3.73
C VAL A 537 -15.88 -10.08 -3.84
N TRP A 538 -16.22 -9.46 -4.97
CA TRP A 538 -17.54 -8.86 -5.15
C TRP A 538 -18.64 -9.92 -5.21
N GLU A 539 -18.39 -11.04 -5.90
CA GLU A 539 -19.30 -12.18 -5.93
C GLU A 539 -19.46 -12.81 -4.53
N ALA A 540 -18.37 -12.88 -3.77
CA ALA A 540 -18.38 -13.31 -2.38
C ALA A 540 -19.21 -12.39 -1.47
N GLN A 541 -19.08 -11.07 -1.61
CA GLN A 541 -19.87 -10.10 -0.83
C GLN A 541 -21.37 -10.25 -1.12
N THR A 542 -21.72 -10.34 -2.41
CA THR A 542 -23.10 -10.53 -2.87
C THR A 542 -23.72 -11.79 -2.28
N LEU A 543 -22.97 -12.89 -2.29
CA LEU A 543 -23.39 -14.16 -1.73
C LEU A 543 -23.56 -14.10 -0.21
N LEU A 544 -22.57 -13.56 0.50
CA LEU A 544 -22.54 -13.58 1.97
C LEU A 544 -23.57 -12.63 2.60
N ASN A 545 -23.83 -11.48 1.95
CA ASN A 545 -24.89 -10.55 2.34
C ASN A 545 -26.27 -10.93 1.77
N GLN A 546 -26.38 -12.06 1.05
CA GLN A 546 -27.64 -12.60 0.51
C GLN A 546 -28.38 -11.64 -0.44
N TRP A 547 -27.64 -10.79 -1.16
CA TRP A 547 -28.22 -9.84 -2.12
C TRP A 547 -28.83 -10.52 -3.36
N ASN A 548 -28.54 -11.81 -3.56
CA ASN A 548 -29.04 -12.64 -4.66
C ASN A 548 -29.94 -13.79 -4.19
N ASP A 549 -30.52 -13.72 -2.99
CA ASP A 549 -31.30 -14.85 -2.46
C ASP A 549 -32.61 -15.03 -3.24
N LYS A 550 -32.73 -16.18 -3.92
CA LYS A 550 -33.91 -16.57 -4.74
C LYS A 550 -35.14 -16.92 -3.90
N THR A 551 -35.12 -16.67 -2.60
CA THR A 551 -36.11 -17.12 -1.62
C THR A 551 -37.34 -16.20 -1.54
N SER A 552 -37.31 -14.99 -2.13
CA SER A 552 -38.52 -14.16 -2.28
C SER A 552 -39.34 -14.55 -3.52
N TRP A 553 -40.17 -15.58 -3.34
CA TRP A 553 -41.40 -15.91 -4.06
C TRP A 553 -41.55 -15.35 -5.49
N SER A 554 -40.87 -15.95 -6.46
CA SER A 554 -41.44 -16.28 -7.79
C SER A 554 -40.46 -17.14 -8.60
N ALA A 555 -40.97 -18.22 -9.19
CA ALA A 555 -40.19 -19.27 -9.86
C ALA A 555 -39.68 -18.90 -11.28
N ARG A 556 -39.21 -17.66 -11.49
CA ARG A 556 -38.53 -17.25 -12.73
C ARG A 556 -37.21 -16.55 -12.40
N PRO A 557 -36.12 -16.79 -13.15
CA PRO A 557 -34.93 -15.95 -13.03
C PRO A 557 -35.32 -14.53 -13.43
N LEU A 558 -35.52 -13.65 -12.46
CA LEU A 558 -35.66 -12.21 -12.72
C LEU A 558 -34.33 -11.74 -13.33
N ILE A 559 -34.36 -11.45 -14.63
CA ILE A 559 -33.23 -10.84 -15.34
C ILE A 559 -32.98 -9.50 -14.66
N ASN A 560 -31.81 -9.32 -14.06
CA ASN A 560 -31.43 -8.05 -13.46
C ASN A 560 -31.23 -7.02 -14.59
N PRO A 561 -32.11 -6.00 -14.72
CA PRO A 561 -32.09 -5.06 -15.83
C PRO A 561 -30.89 -4.11 -15.80
N MET A 562 -30.17 -4.04 -14.66
CA MET A 562 -28.99 -3.21 -14.50
C MET A 562 -27.70 -3.89 -14.97
N ILE A 563 -27.69 -5.23 -15.13
CA ILE A 563 -26.50 -5.97 -15.63
C ILE A 563 -26.12 -5.49 -17.04
N PRO A 564 -27.02 -5.45 -18.04
CA PRO A 564 -26.68 -4.97 -19.37
C PRO A 564 -26.22 -3.51 -19.41
N LEU A 565 -26.74 -2.66 -18.50
CA LEU A 565 -26.30 -1.28 -18.36
C LEU A 565 -24.86 -1.21 -17.85
N CYS A 566 -24.53 -2.03 -16.84
CA CYS A 566 -23.20 -2.12 -16.28
C CYS A 566 -22.18 -2.69 -17.28
N GLU A 567 -22.52 -3.77 -18.00
CA GLU A 567 -21.65 -4.36 -19.03
C GLU A 567 -21.29 -3.33 -20.11
N ARG A 568 -22.28 -2.61 -20.64
CA ARG A 568 -22.07 -1.54 -21.62
C ARG A 568 -21.23 -0.38 -21.06
N LEU A 569 -21.41 -0.03 -19.79
CA LEU A 569 -20.62 1.02 -19.16
C LEU A 569 -19.16 0.59 -18.96
N ASN A 570 -18.92 -0.67 -18.60
CA ASN A 570 -17.58 -1.24 -18.45
C ASN A 570 -16.86 -1.39 -19.80
N GLU A 571 -17.57 -1.71 -20.87
CA GLU A 571 -17.04 -1.66 -22.24
C GLU A 571 -16.53 -0.25 -22.55
N VAL A 572 -17.34 0.79 -22.29
CA VAL A 572 -16.94 2.19 -22.47
C VAL A 572 -15.72 2.56 -21.62
N LEU A 573 -15.69 2.18 -20.34
CA LEU A 573 -14.55 2.45 -19.46
C LEU A 573 -13.27 1.75 -19.94
N THR A 574 -13.38 0.52 -20.43
CA THR A 574 -12.25 -0.24 -20.98
C THR A 574 -11.72 0.43 -22.25
N GLU A 575 -12.61 0.86 -23.14
CA GLU A 575 -12.25 1.58 -24.35
C GLU A 575 -11.56 2.93 -24.05
N LEU A 576 -11.94 3.61 -22.96
CA LEU A 576 -11.31 4.86 -22.52
C LEU A 576 -9.93 4.68 -21.85
N LYS A 577 -9.67 3.53 -21.20
CA LYS A 577 -8.43 3.26 -20.45
C LYS A 577 -7.25 2.78 -21.33
N ASP A 578 -7.47 2.33 -22.57
CA ASP A 578 -6.40 1.86 -23.49
C ASP A 578 -5.62 3.03 -24.13
N GLU A 579 -4.61 3.56 -23.43
CA GLU A 579 -3.76 4.69 -23.88
C GLU A 579 -3.02 4.44 -25.21
N ALA A 580 -2.80 3.19 -25.62
CA ALA A 580 -2.04 2.85 -26.83
C ALA A 580 -2.84 3.07 -28.13
N THR A 581 -4.17 3.14 -28.07
CA THR A 581 -5.04 3.33 -29.25
C THR A 581 -6.02 4.53 -29.17
N THR A 582 -6.09 5.21 -28.02
CA THR A 582 -7.14 6.19 -27.63
C THR A 582 -6.95 7.65 -28.10
N LYS A 583 -5.90 8.04 -28.84
CA LYS A 583 -5.90 9.40 -29.43
C LYS A 583 -6.50 9.47 -30.83
N TRP A 584 -6.36 8.42 -31.64
CA TRP A 584 -6.74 8.45 -33.05
C TRP A 584 -8.11 7.86 -33.34
N LYS A 585 -8.60 6.89 -32.55
CA LYS A 585 -9.93 6.26 -32.76
C LYS A 585 -11.12 7.20 -32.50
N TRP A 586 -11.02 8.13 -31.55
CA TRP A 586 -12.16 8.95 -31.08
C TRP A 586 -12.34 10.26 -31.82
N LEU A 587 -11.29 10.77 -32.46
CA LEU A 587 -11.39 11.90 -33.39
C LEU A 587 -12.32 11.58 -34.58
N PHE A 588 -12.60 10.29 -34.84
CA PHE A 588 -13.39 9.83 -36.00
C PHE A 588 -14.63 9.01 -35.64
N ASN A 589 -15.02 8.87 -34.38
CA ASN A 589 -16.27 8.18 -33.99
C ASN A 589 -17.33 9.17 -33.44
N PRO A 590 -18.12 9.81 -34.32
CA PRO A 590 -19.16 10.76 -33.90
C PRO A 590 -20.34 10.12 -33.14
N LYS A 591 -20.47 8.78 -33.20
CA LYS A 591 -21.58 8.06 -32.55
C LYS A 591 -21.33 7.77 -31.08
N PHE A 592 -20.07 7.75 -30.64
CA PHE A 592 -19.72 7.38 -29.26
C PHE A 592 -20.34 8.30 -28.18
N PRO A 593 -20.18 9.64 -28.24
CA PRO A 593 -20.76 10.51 -27.21
C PRO A 593 -22.29 10.41 -27.16
N HIS A 594 -22.94 10.16 -28.30
CA HIS A 594 -24.39 9.99 -28.37
C HIS A 594 -24.85 8.65 -27.75
N SER A 595 -24.09 7.58 -27.99
CA SER A 595 -24.34 6.28 -27.35
C SER A 595 -24.14 6.32 -25.83
N LEU A 596 -23.13 7.06 -25.35
CA LEU A 596 -22.88 7.27 -23.93
C LEU A 596 -23.95 8.16 -23.28
N ASP A 597 -24.40 9.23 -23.96
CA ASP A 597 -25.53 10.06 -23.50
C ASP A 597 -26.80 9.23 -23.31
N LYS A 598 -27.12 8.39 -24.31
CA LYS A 598 -28.26 7.48 -24.21
C LYS A 598 -28.12 6.51 -23.05
N LEU A 599 -26.94 5.90 -22.87
CA LEU A 599 -26.68 4.99 -21.75
C LEU A 599 -26.86 5.69 -20.39
N ILE A 600 -26.34 6.91 -20.23
CA ILE A 600 -26.49 7.66 -18.98
C ILE A 600 -27.95 8.06 -18.74
N ARG A 601 -28.70 8.43 -19.78
CA ARG A 601 -30.16 8.67 -19.66
C ARG A 601 -30.91 7.42 -19.22
N ASP A 602 -30.56 6.26 -19.78
CA ASP A 602 -31.16 4.98 -19.39
C ASP A 602 -30.89 4.68 -17.90
N ILE A 603 -29.70 5.04 -17.41
CA ILE A 603 -29.30 4.90 -15.99
C ILE A 603 -30.00 5.93 -15.09
N GLU A 604 -30.17 7.18 -15.53
CA GLU A 604 -30.92 8.23 -14.80
C GLU A 604 -32.38 7.83 -14.56
N GLY A 605 -32.96 7.03 -15.46
CA GLY A 605 -34.31 6.49 -15.32
C GLY A 605 -34.46 5.41 -14.23
N VAL A 606 -33.36 4.90 -13.67
CA VAL A 606 -33.37 3.86 -12.65
C VAL A 606 -33.75 4.43 -11.29
N ARG A 607 -34.85 3.91 -10.71
CA ARG A 607 -35.31 4.24 -9.36
C ARG A 607 -34.92 3.14 -8.37
N LEU A 608 -34.47 3.55 -7.18
CA LEU A 608 -34.09 2.66 -6.07
C LEU A 608 -35.12 2.68 -4.94
N ASP A 609 -36.39 2.62 -5.31
CA ASP A 609 -37.55 2.68 -4.41
C ASP A 609 -37.92 1.32 -3.79
N THR A 610 -37.37 0.23 -4.32
CA THR A 610 -37.65 -1.13 -3.87
C THR A 610 -36.39 -1.87 -3.41
N SER A 611 -36.54 -2.78 -2.43
CA SER A 611 -35.46 -3.66 -1.99
C SER A 611 -34.88 -4.53 -3.13
N GLN A 612 -35.70 -4.85 -4.14
CA GLN A 612 -35.27 -5.57 -5.34
C GLN A 612 -34.42 -4.69 -6.26
N ALA A 613 -34.77 -3.41 -6.45
CA ALA A 613 -33.94 -2.47 -7.22
C ALA A 613 -32.58 -2.26 -6.56
N LEU A 614 -32.54 -2.17 -5.23
CA LEU A 614 -31.30 -2.08 -4.45
C LEU A 614 -30.46 -3.36 -4.56
N ASN A 615 -31.07 -4.55 -4.47
CA ASN A 615 -30.39 -5.83 -4.72
C ASN A 615 -29.82 -5.89 -6.14
N ASN A 616 -30.62 -5.48 -7.12
CA ASN A 616 -30.19 -5.42 -8.52
C ASN A 616 -29.00 -4.47 -8.70
N LEU A 617 -28.99 -3.35 -7.97
CA LEU A 617 -27.88 -2.40 -7.98
C LEU A 617 -26.61 -2.99 -7.35
N TYR A 618 -26.72 -3.66 -6.20
CA TYR A 618 -25.56 -4.28 -5.54
C TYR A 618 -24.99 -5.43 -6.37
N VAL A 619 -25.84 -6.28 -6.95
CA VAL A 619 -25.44 -7.39 -7.82
C VAL A 619 -24.82 -6.89 -9.12
N SER A 620 -25.45 -5.91 -9.77
CA SER A 620 -24.98 -5.37 -11.05
C SER A 620 -23.73 -4.52 -10.91
N ARG A 621 -23.50 -3.91 -9.74
CA ARG A 621 -22.37 -3.01 -9.47
C ARG A 621 -22.33 -1.76 -10.34
N LEU A 622 -23.47 -1.39 -10.91
CA LEU A 622 -23.59 -0.21 -11.77
C LEU A 622 -23.09 1.07 -11.09
N HIS A 623 -23.29 1.18 -9.77
CA HIS A 623 -22.83 2.30 -8.96
C HIS A 623 -21.29 2.44 -8.91
N LEU A 624 -20.53 1.34 -9.00
CA LEU A 624 -19.07 1.37 -9.04
C LEU A 624 -18.57 1.94 -10.37
N SER A 625 -19.07 1.40 -11.48
CA SER A 625 -18.73 1.86 -12.83
C SER A 625 -19.11 3.33 -13.06
N LEU A 626 -20.21 3.79 -12.45
CA LEU A 626 -20.58 5.21 -12.46
C LEU A 626 -19.58 6.08 -11.70
N SER A 627 -19.10 5.59 -10.55
CA SER A 627 -18.10 6.30 -9.77
C SER A 627 -16.74 6.38 -10.47
N ASP A 628 -16.34 5.33 -11.17
CA ASP A 628 -15.12 5.35 -11.98
C ASP A 628 -15.22 6.41 -13.08
N LEU A 629 -16.38 6.47 -13.76
CA LEU A 629 -16.62 7.45 -14.81
C LEU A 629 -16.60 8.89 -14.26
N SER A 630 -17.21 9.14 -13.10
CA SER A 630 -17.23 10.49 -12.50
C SER A 630 -15.85 10.98 -12.07
N ASN A 631 -14.98 10.04 -11.67
CA ASN A 631 -13.63 10.33 -11.18
C ASN A 631 -12.57 10.47 -12.29
N LEU A 632 -12.94 10.30 -13.56
CA LEU A 632 -12.01 10.52 -14.68
C LEU A 632 -11.55 12.00 -14.76
N ARG A 633 -10.30 12.18 -15.22
CA ARG A 633 -9.69 13.51 -15.40
C ARG A 633 -10.47 14.34 -16.42
N GLU A 634 -10.43 15.65 -16.25
CA GLU A 634 -11.03 16.57 -17.23
C GLU A 634 -10.36 16.43 -18.60
N GLY A 635 -11.18 16.40 -19.66
CA GLY A 635 -10.71 16.19 -21.04
C GLY A 635 -10.45 14.73 -21.43
N TYR A 636 -10.65 13.76 -20.52
CA TYR A 636 -10.46 12.33 -20.82
C TYR A 636 -11.63 11.71 -21.59
N ILE A 637 -12.87 12.17 -21.32
CA ILE A 637 -14.06 11.74 -22.04
C ILE A 637 -14.35 12.72 -23.19
N PRO A 638 -14.42 12.26 -24.46
CA PRO A 638 -14.76 13.11 -25.59
C PRO A 638 -16.12 13.81 -25.41
N GLN A 639 -16.16 15.12 -25.64
CA GLN A 639 -17.35 15.98 -25.52
C GLN A 639 -18.01 16.03 -24.13
N ASP A 640 -17.29 15.68 -23.07
CA ASP A 640 -17.79 15.80 -21.68
C ASP A 640 -18.24 17.23 -21.34
N ASN A 641 -17.56 18.25 -21.87
CA ASN A 641 -17.95 19.66 -21.67
C ASN A 641 -19.36 19.97 -22.21
N LYS A 642 -19.83 19.23 -23.22
CA LYS A 642 -21.15 19.40 -23.84
C LYS A 642 -22.23 18.59 -23.13
N TYR A 643 -21.97 17.30 -22.89
CA TYR A 643 -22.97 16.37 -22.35
C TYR A 643 -22.90 16.18 -20.83
N LYS A 644 -21.86 16.75 -20.19
CA LYS A 644 -21.62 16.78 -18.73
C LYS A 644 -21.68 15.40 -18.09
N PHE A 645 -21.07 14.39 -18.71
CA PHE A 645 -21.14 12.99 -18.28
C PHE A 645 -20.63 12.80 -16.84
N ARG A 646 -19.49 13.39 -16.48
CA ARG A 646 -18.94 13.27 -15.11
C ARG A 646 -19.84 13.88 -14.04
N ILE A 647 -20.40 15.06 -14.33
CA ILE A 647 -21.29 15.77 -13.39
C ILE A 647 -22.61 15.02 -13.23
N ARG A 648 -23.18 14.52 -14.33
CA ARG A 648 -24.42 13.74 -14.31
C ARG A 648 -24.25 12.43 -13.54
N THR A 649 -23.18 11.68 -13.80
CA THR A 649 -22.89 10.43 -13.06
C THR A 649 -22.66 10.68 -11.57
N ALA A 650 -21.92 11.73 -11.19
CA ALA A 650 -21.79 12.13 -9.78
C ALA A 650 -23.13 12.51 -9.13
N SER A 651 -24.04 13.13 -9.90
CA SER A 651 -25.37 13.52 -9.41
C SER A 651 -26.27 12.29 -9.18
N ILE A 652 -26.20 11.29 -10.06
CA ILE A 652 -26.91 10.00 -9.90
C ILE A 652 -26.46 9.30 -8.61
N LEU A 653 -25.15 9.22 -8.38
CA LEU A 653 -24.59 8.61 -7.16
C LEU A 653 -25.08 9.31 -5.90
N LYS A 654 -25.07 10.65 -5.88
CA LYS A 654 -25.56 11.44 -4.76
C LYS A 654 -27.05 11.19 -4.45
N ILE A 655 -27.87 10.96 -5.48
CA ILE A 655 -29.29 10.60 -5.30
C ILE A 655 -29.38 9.19 -4.69
N TRP A 656 -28.62 8.24 -5.24
CA TRP A 656 -28.63 6.85 -4.79
C TRP A 656 -28.06 6.64 -3.38
N ASP A 657 -27.12 7.49 -2.94
CA ASP A 657 -26.51 7.44 -1.60
C ASP A 657 -27.54 7.46 -0.49
N SER A 658 -28.57 8.30 -0.61
CA SER A 658 -29.64 8.39 0.40
C SER A 658 -30.43 7.08 0.53
N ALA A 659 -30.75 6.44 -0.59
CA ALA A 659 -31.48 5.18 -0.63
C ALA A 659 -30.62 4.00 -0.16
N ILE A 660 -29.34 3.98 -0.56
CA ILE A 660 -28.37 2.97 -0.15
C ILE A 660 -28.10 3.08 1.35
N LEU A 661 -27.83 4.28 1.87
CA LEU A 661 -27.57 4.49 3.29
C LEU A 661 -28.75 4.01 4.16
N ALA A 662 -29.98 4.35 3.77
CA ALA A 662 -31.18 3.90 4.47
C ALA A 662 -31.32 2.37 4.45
N ASP A 663 -31.07 1.72 3.32
CA ASP A 663 -31.13 0.25 3.19
C ASP A 663 -30.06 -0.45 4.04
N LEU A 664 -28.83 0.07 4.04
CA LEU A 664 -27.71 -0.53 4.78
C LEU A 664 -27.87 -0.43 6.30
N GLN A 665 -28.45 0.67 6.78
CA GLN A 665 -28.80 0.83 8.20
C GLN A 665 -29.87 -0.17 8.64
N VAL A 666 -30.81 -0.50 7.76
CA VAL A 666 -31.89 -1.46 8.06
C VAL A 666 -31.43 -2.91 7.93
N ARG A 667 -30.66 -3.25 6.88
CA ARG A 667 -30.27 -4.64 6.57
C ARG A 667 -29.18 -5.20 7.48
N ASN A 668 -28.44 -4.35 8.18
CA ASN A 668 -27.36 -4.74 9.09
C ASN A 668 -26.33 -5.66 8.38
N ILE A 669 -25.65 -5.09 7.38
CA ILE A 669 -24.68 -5.80 6.53
C ILE A 669 -23.57 -6.49 7.34
N GLN A 670 -23.33 -7.76 7.08
CA GLN A 670 -22.35 -8.52 7.87
C GLN A 670 -20.97 -8.54 7.23
N TRP A 671 -20.87 -8.24 5.94
CA TRP A 671 -19.63 -8.31 5.18
C TRP A 671 -19.39 -7.03 4.38
N ALA A 672 -18.28 -6.37 4.66
CA ALA A 672 -17.84 -5.15 4.00
C ALA A 672 -16.57 -5.38 3.17
N LEU A 673 -16.43 -4.64 2.07
CA LEU A 673 -15.18 -4.62 1.31
C LEU A 673 -14.10 -3.93 2.12
N LYS A 674 -12.90 -4.49 2.10
CA LYS A 674 -11.69 -3.82 2.56
C LYS A 674 -10.60 -3.98 1.52
N GLY A 675 -10.21 -2.87 0.91
CA GLY A 675 -9.38 -2.89 -0.28
C GLY A 675 -9.98 -3.72 -1.41
N TYR A 676 -9.09 -4.17 -2.30
CA TYR A 676 -9.49 -4.74 -3.59
C TYR A 676 -9.76 -6.26 -3.54
N ARG A 677 -9.07 -6.95 -2.62
CA ARG A 677 -9.02 -8.42 -2.59
C ARG A 677 -9.52 -9.02 -1.27
N SER A 678 -10.14 -8.23 -0.39
CA SER A 678 -10.56 -8.73 0.92
C SER A 678 -11.94 -8.28 1.38
N LEU A 679 -12.55 -9.12 2.21
CA LEU A 679 -13.79 -8.86 2.94
C LEU A 679 -13.53 -8.94 4.44
N ILE A 680 -14.18 -8.06 5.19
CA ILE A 680 -14.17 -8.11 6.65
C ILE A 680 -15.58 -8.37 7.18
N TYR A 681 -15.66 -9.05 8.32
CA TYR A 681 -16.92 -9.26 9.02
C TYR A 681 -17.22 -8.09 9.94
N LEU A 682 -18.41 -7.49 9.81
CA LEU A 682 -18.91 -6.42 10.68
C LEU A 682 -19.82 -7.01 11.75
N ASN A 683 -19.63 -6.58 13.00
CA ASN A 683 -20.55 -6.93 14.08
C ASN A 683 -21.84 -6.11 13.97
N LYS A 684 -22.95 -6.62 14.48
CA LYS A 684 -24.22 -5.87 14.53
C LYS A 684 -24.11 -4.54 15.29
N ASP A 685 -23.21 -4.47 16.27
CA ASP A 685 -22.99 -3.31 17.11
C ASP A 685 -21.80 -2.45 16.63
N ASP A 686 -21.29 -2.70 15.42
CA ASP A 686 -20.18 -1.94 14.85
C ASP A 686 -20.59 -0.49 14.56
N GLU A 687 -19.75 0.47 14.92
CA GLU A 687 -20.02 1.92 14.75
C GLU A 687 -20.21 2.29 13.28
N LEU A 688 -19.62 1.50 12.36
CA LEU A 688 -19.83 1.64 10.93
C LEU A 688 -21.32 1.51 10.55
N HIS A 689 -22.14 0.73 11.27
CA HIS A 689 -23.56 0.62 10.99
C HIS A 689 -24.35 1.92 11.13
N THR A 690 -23.88 2.80 12.02
CA THR A 690 -24.52 4.10 12.30
C THR A 690 -23.87 5.26 11.56
N SER A 691 -22.76 5.00 10.87
CA SER A 691 -21.94 6.01 10.22
C SER A 691 -22.38 6.28 8.79
N SER A 692 -22.29 7.54 8.35
CA SER A 692 -22.43 7.89 6.93
C SER A 692 -21.36 7.24 6.04
N TYR A 693 -20.25 6.79 6.62
CA TYR A 693 -19.14 6.11 5.92
C TYR A 693 -19.44 4.64 5.57
N ILE A 694 -20.60 4.09 5.96
CA ILE A 694 -20.96 2.70 5.61
C ILE A 694 -21.14 2.51 4.10
N THR A 695 -21.56 3.56 3.40
CA THR A 695 -21.68 3.56 1.94
C THR A 695 -20.33 3.28 1.29
N ASP A 696 -19.25 3.85 1.82
CA ASP A 696 -17.89 3.66 1.31
C ASP A 696 -17.45 2.19 1.38
N SER A 697 -17.97 1.43 2.35
CA SER A 697 -17.74 -0.02 2.47
C SER A 697 -18.30 -0.85 1.32
N ILE A 698 -19.20 -0.27 0.52
CA ILE A 698 -19.78 -0.85 -0.70
C ILE A 698 -19.21 -0.18 -1.95
N TYR A 699 -19.04 1.15 -1.94
CA TYR A 699 -18.56 1.92 -3.10
C TYR A 699 -17.08 1.75 -3.41
N PHE A 700 -16.22 1.80 -2.40
CA PHE A 700 -14.76 1.83 -2.62
C PHE A 700 -14.04 0.74 -1.83
N GLY A 701 -14.77 0.10 -0.91
CA GLY A 701 -14.18 -0.63 0.19
C GLY A 701 -13.57 0.32 1.21
N LEU A 702 -13.56 -0.12 2.46
CA LEU A 702 -12.82 0.58 3.50
C LEU A 702 -11.35 0.67 3.07
N GLN A 703 -10.70 1.80 3.38
CA GLN A 703 -9.28 2.01 3.09
C GLN A 703 -8.51 0.77 3.53
N ASP A 704 -7.85 0.11 2.58
CA ASP A 704 -7.06 -1.06 2.92
C ASP A 704 -5.82 -0.59 3.68
N ASP A 705 -5.31 -1.45 4.55
CA ASP A 705 -4.10 -1.14 5.29
C ASP A 705 -2.84 -1.21 4.39
N TYR A 706 -3.03 -1.39 3.06
CA TYR A 706 -2.02 -1.63 2.01
C TYR A 706 -0.79 -2.40 2.50
N SER A 707 -1.02 -3.39 3.37
CA SER A 707 0.08 -4.15 3.95
C SER A 707 0.26 -5.40 3.12
N ASP A 708 1.43 -5.53 2.48
CA ASP A 708 1.93 -6.77 1.89
C ASP A 708 1.84 -7.96 2.87
N HIS A 709 1.65 -7.68 4.17
CA HIS A 709 1.46 -8.63 5.24
C HIS A 709 0.32 -9.63 5.03
N PHE A 710 -0.88 -9.15 4.66
CA PHE A 710 -2.07 -9.99 4.47
C PHE A 710 -2.12 -10.64 3.09
N MET A 711 -1.42 -10.05 2.12
CA MET A 711 -1.41 -10.51 0.73
C MET A 711 -0.25 -11.48 0.44
N TRP A 712 0.75 -11.54 1.33
CA TRP A 712 1.89 -12.44 1.20
C TRP A 712 1.45 -13.91 0.96
N PRO A 713 2.16 -14.66 0.08
CA PRO A 713 3.30 -14.27 -0.74
C PRO A 713 2.92 -13.71 -2.12
N ASP A 714 1.63 -13.43 -2.36
CA ASP A 714 1.10 -13.04 -3.65
C ASP A 714 1.11 -11.50 -3.74
N PRO A 715 2.13 -10.87 -4.36
CA PRO A 715 2.21 -9.41 -4.41
C PRO A 715 0.96 -8.85 -5.09
N VAL A 716 0.52 -7.67 -4.65
CA VAL A 716 -0.56 -6.96 -5.31
C VAL A 716 -0.06 -6.54 -6.69
N ASN A 717 -0.56 -7.20 -7.73
CA ASN A 717 -0.18 -6.88 -9.09
C ASN A 717 -0.75 -5.49 -9.42
N MET A 718 0.11 -4.46 -9.52
CA MET A 718 -0.40 -3.09 -9.67
C MET A 718 -1.23 -2.87 -10.94
N ASN A 719 -1.11 -3.76 -11.92
CA ASN A 719 -1.93 -3.78 -13.12
C ASN A 719 -3.37 -4.27 -12.88
N GLU A 720 -3.68 -4.83 -11.71
CA GLU A 720 -5.06 -5.17 -11.31
C GLU A 720 -5.81 -3.98 -10.68
N PHE A 721 -5.12 -2.87 -10.34
CA PHE A 721 -5.76 -1.63 -9.84
C PHE A 721 -6.56 -0.88 -10.91
N SER A 722 -6.60 -1.39 -12.14
CA SER A 722 -7.32 -0.82 -13.27
C SER A 722 -8.45 -1.74 -13.76
N CYS A 723 -9.35 -2.15 -12.87
CA CYS A 723 -10.71 -2.53 -13.28
C CYS A 723 -11.60 -1.31 -13.15
#